data_AF-A0AAW3XQA3-F1
#
_entry.id   AF-A0AAW3XQA3-F1
#
_cell.length_a   1.000
_cell.length_b   1.000
_cell.length_c   1.000
_cell.angle_alpha   90.00
_cell.angle_beta   90.00
_cell.angle_gamma   90.00
#
_symmetry.space_group_name_H-M   'P 1'
#
loop_
_entity.id
_entity.type
_entity.pdbx_description
1 polymer ?
#
loop_
_entity_poly.entity_id
_entity_poly.type
_entity_poly.pdbx_seq_one_letter_code
_entity_poly.pdbx_strand_id
1 'polypeptide(L)'
;MKPKLYSYVRFSSVKQREGNSLERQQDTALKIAARYNLELDTTAFHDLGMSAFKGRNAHEGKLSEFIKQIGVKVPVGSWLVVENLDRISRDDAWTALDIFKSILSKGIVVVTGMDEKVYKYADVKNNPTDLIISLLMFTRAHDESLTKKNRVEAQARSLIRYNLTRKAGTPAKAIESVGQNVWWVDTKSGYVTPHPMYFSAAQKIIELKQNGETLLGIQRYLNEHYTAPKKRVYKDKTGQALTPKTKQWGKHLIRTFLNPTVHGQKIFTLDKRDESGAIIYDSESDEPLKETFIIPDYYPALMSEVDYLTLSKLDRHRAVTRSSSTYPGGNPEPEIPLLSGIGILFCGKCGSFMFKSGSSENKYRYICGSKIVQGKPCGKKGFTSYQLEHTVLQLIADHVWNNHQEDKTAWYESEIEKASEAIKKLLKLATLTDNIEELADQINANKQKKITLEKEFQQYKISRSEIQTTGWDQFRHFDVHDTKNPERKRIRLKVKQAIKRIDCYDIDGRHSHFEVTFADETKQRIVIKFNRNRSPGISYVEAQTVNDHDLLKMQGLVLHSFIDELISPEKFAQHIKDKHEVSILNPTFITELEDGVTRDEDSGIAIRVDGITSKSYATVNGIKYEINSLEDLEKLSQ
;
A
#
# COMPACT_ATOMS: atom_id res chain seq x y z
N MET A 1 39.89 15.34 54.14
CA MET A 1 39.57 15.78 52.76
C MET A 1 38.23 16.48 52.78
N LYS A 2 38.07 17.57 52.02
CA LYS A 2 36.77 18.23 51.87
C LYS A 2 35.83 17.33 51.05
N PRO A 3 34.54 17.24 51.37
CA PRO A 3 33.59 16.48 50.55
C PRO A 3 33.48 17.14 49.16
N LYS A 4 33.36 16.32 48.12
CA LYS A 4 33.25 16.80 46.73
C LYS A 4 31.82 17.20 46.40
N LEU A 5 31.66 18.26 45.60
CA LEU A 5 30.38 18.68 45.02
C LEU A 5 30.39 18.43 43.51
N TYR A 6 29.43 17.65 43.03
CA TYR A 6 29.20 17.40 41.61
C TYR A 6 27.97 18.18 41.13
N SER A 7 28.02 18.70 39.90
CA SER A 7 26.88 19.39 39.28
C SER A 7 26.26 18.54 38.17
N TYR A 8 24.94 18.36 38.24
CA TYR A 8 24.18 17.72 37.17
C TYR A 8 23.24 18.73 36.50
N VAL A 9 23.44 18.91 35.19
CA VAL A 9 22.72 19.87 34.36
C VAL A 9 22.10 19.17 33.17
N ARG A 10 20.83 19.47 32.91
CA ARG A 10 20.05 18.88 31.81
C ARG A 10 19.27 19.95 31.06
N PHE A 11 19.37 19.93 29.73
CA PHE A 11 18.57 20.81 28.85
C PHE A 11 17.61 20.00 27.98
N SER A 12 16.35 20.44 27.92
CA SER A 12 15.31 19.80 27.08
C SER A 12 15.54 20.00 25.58
N SER A 13 16.27 21.03 25.17
CA SER A 13 16.75 21.16 23.80
C SER A 13 18.08 21.92 23.75
N VAL A 14 18.91 21.61 22.75
CA VAL A 14 20.20 22.29 22.51
C VAL A 14 20.05 23.81 22.30
N LYS A 15 18.89 24.29 21.82
CA LYS A 15 18.61 25.74 21.65
C LYS A 15 18.59 26.51 22.97
N GLN A 16 18.38 25.83 24.11
CA GLN A 16 18.38 26.48 25.43
C GLN A 16 19.78 26.78 25.97
N ARG A 17 20.83 26.36 25.25
CA ARG A 17 22.24 26.63 25.54
C ARG A 17 22.65 28.08 25.26
N GLU A 18 21.96 28.76 24.35
CA GLU A 18 22.30 30.14 23.91
C GLU A 18 21.83 31.24 24.88
N GLY A 19 21.13 30.89 25.97
CA GLY A 19 20.80 31.84 27.04
C GLY A 19 21.76 31.74 28.23
N ASN A 20 21.74 32.73 29.14
CA ASN A 20 22.55 32.78 30.38
C ASN A 20 22.21 31.65 31.41
N SER A 21 21.72 30.49 30.99
CA SER A 21 21.25 29.40 31.85
C SER A 21 22.39 28.52 32.38
N LEU A 22 23.41 28.24 31.55
CA LEU A 22 24.57 27.43 31.96
C LEU A 22 25.47 28.17 32.95
N GLU A 23 25.81 29.43 32.65
CA GLU A 23 26.60 30.28 33.55
C GLU A 23 25.91 30.46 34.91
N ARG A 24 24.58 30.66 34.92
CA ARG A 24 23.80 30.74 36.15
C ARG A 24 23.90 29.47 37.00
N GLN A 25 23.83 28.30 36.38
CA GLN A 25 23.89 27.04 37.11
C GLN A 25 25.30 26.73 37.64
N GLN A 26 26.34 27.14 36.91
CA GLN A 26 27.72 27.06 37.39
C GLN A 26 27.97 28.03 38.56
N ASP A 27 27.45 29.25 38.48
CA ASP A 27 27.50 30.23 39.58
C ASP A 27 26.77 29.71 40.84
N THR A 28 25.60 29.08 40.67
CA THR A 28 24.90 28.41 41.78
C THR A 28 25.75 27.30 42.42
N ALA A 29 26.40 26.45 41.61
CA ALA A 29 27.26 25.38 42.12
C ALA A 29 28.46 25.93 42.89
N LEU A 30 29.09 27.01 42.39
CA LEU A 30 30.18 27.70 43.07
C LEU A 30 29.75 28.30 44.41
N LYS A 31 28.57 28.95 44.46
CA LYS A 31 28.01 29.51 45.70
C LYS A 31 27.75 28.44 46.76
N ILE A 32 27.17 27.30 46.35
CA ILE A 32 26.91 26.16 47.24
C ILE A 32 28.23 25.56 47.74
N ALA A 33 29.21 25.38 46.86
CA ALA A 33 30.53 24.87 47.25
C ALA A 33 31.21 25.76 48.29
N ALA A 34 31.20 27.08 48.07
CA ALA A 34 31.76 28.06 48.99
C ALA A 34 31.03 28.04 50.35
N ARG A 35 29.70 28.01 50.35
CA ARG A 35 28.89 28.05 51.57
C ARG A 35 29.09 26.83 52.47
N TYR A 36 29.10 25.64 51.87
CA TYR A 36 29.21 24.38 52.61
C TYR A 36 30.66 23.88 52.72
N ASN A 37 31.65 24.69 52.33
CA ASN A 37 33.07 24.35 52.34
C ASN A 37 33.39 23.04 51.59
N LEU A 38 32.77 22.86 50.43
CA LEU A 38 32.91 21.70 49.56
C LEU A 38 33.92 21.97 48.44
N GLU A 39 34.54 20.91 47.94
CA GLU A 39 35.41 20.99 46.76
C GLU A 39 34.57 20.78 45.50
N LEU A 40 34.39 21.83 44.67
CA LEU A 40 33.66 21.69 43.41
C LEU A 40 34.48 20.83 42.44
N ASP A 41 33.93 19.69 42.07
CA ASP A 41 34.51 18.80 41.10
C ASP A 41 34.13 19.28 39.68
N THR A 42 35.11 19.41 38.80
CA THR A 42 34.92 19.93 37.44
C THR A 42 34.42 18.86 36.46
N THR A 43 34.25 17.60 36.90
CA THR A 43 33.70 16.52 36.08
C THR A 43 32.20 16.76 35.90
N ALA A 44 31.84 17.39 34.79
CA ALA A 44 30.47 17.82 34.55
C ALA A 44 29.60 16.68 33.98
N PHE A 45 28.52 16.34 34.67
CA PHE A 45 27.51 15.38 34.18
C PHE A 45 26.42 16.16 33.44
N HIS A 46 26.54 16.22 32.11
CA HIS A 46 25.64 16.98 31.25
C HIS A 46 24.83 16.08 30.30
N ASP A 47 23.51 16.04 30.49
CA ASP A 47 22.60 15.42 29.53
C ASP A 47 22.03 16.50 28.59
N LEU A 48 22.72 16.70 27.46
CA LEU A 48 22.38 17.71 26.45
C LEU A 48 21.44 17.13 25.39
N GLY A 49 20.28 17.76 25.19
CA GLY A 49 19.41 17.46 24.04
C GLY A 49 18.66 16.13 24.09
N MET A 50 18.61 15.46 25.25
CA MET A 50 17.82 14.25 25.45
C MET A 50 16.42 14.59 25.99
N SER A 51 15.38 14.22 25.23
CA SER A 51 14.00 14.38 25.70
C SER A 51 13.69 13.31 26.73
N ALA A 52 13.42 13.75 27.96
CA ALA A 52 13.13 12.91 29.12
C ALA A 52 11.72 12.28 29.14
N PHE A 53 11.01 12.22 28.01
CA PHE A 53 9.61 11.76 27.91
C PHE A 53 9.45 10.22 27.98
N LYS A 54 10.54 9.47 28.20
CA LYS A 54 10.58 7.99 28.26
C LYS A 54 11.73 7.45 29.13
N GLY A 55 12.08 8.10 30.24
CA GLY A 55 13.07 7.57 31.20
C GLY A 55 14.53 7.35 30.75
N ARG A 56 14.91 7.57 29.48
CA ARG A 56 16.23 7.17 28.94
C ARG A 56 17.43 7.72 29.71
N ASN A 57 17.32 8.87 30.38
CA ASN A 57 18.44 9.48 31.08
C ASN A 57 18.85 8.68 32.33
N ALA A 58 17.89 8.02 32.99
CA ALA A 58 18.12 7.20 34.17
C ALA A 58 18.81 5.87 33.83
N HIS A 59 18.57 5.35 32.62
CA HIS A 59 19.12 4.08 32.15
C HIS A 59 20.38 4.24 31.27
N GLU A 60 20.48 5.30 30.49
CA GLU A 60 21.52 5.50 29.45
C GLU A 60 22.25 6.86 29.51
N GLY A 61 21.82 7.80 30.36
CA GLY A 61 22.36 9.16 30.45
C GLY A 61 23.51 9.35 31.45
N LYS A 62 24.03 10.59 31.53
CA LYS A 62 25.11 10.98 32.44
C LYS A 62 24.74 10.87 33.91
N LEU A 63 23.45 10.99 34.25
CA LEU A 63 22.98 10.70 35.60
C LEU A 63 23.14 9.22 35.97
N SER A 64 22.86 8.30 35.03
CA SER A 64 23.09 6.86 35.22
C SER A 64 24.58 6.56 35.43
N GLU A 65 25.45 7.22 34.65
CA GLU A 65 26.90 7.11 34.80
C GLU A 65 27.38 7.60 36.18
N PHE A 66 26.86 8.75 36.66
CA PHE A 66 27.13 9.24 38.01
C PHE A 66 26.74 8.20 39.06
N ILE A 67 25.51 7.66 39.01
CA ILE A 67 24.98 6.69 39.97
C ILE A 67 25.82 5.40 39.99
N LYS A 68 26.36 4.96 38.85
CA LYS A 68 27.25 3.79 38.73
C LYS A 68 28.66 4.06 39.27
N GLN A 69 29.11 5.31 39.26
CA GLN A 69 30.44 5.70 39.74
C GLN A 69 30.51 5.96 41.26
N ILE A 70 29.36 6.00 41.96
CA ILE A 70 29.31 6.11 43.43
C ILE A 70 30.03 4.91 44.08
N GLY A 71 30.98 5.20 44.96
CA GLY A 71 31.82 4.20 45.62
C GLY A 71 33.03 3.74 44.81
N VAL A 72 33.16 4.16 43.54
CA VAL A 72 34.31 3.85 42.67
C VAL A 72 35.13 5.10 42.38
N LYS A 73 34.52 6.11 41.73
CA LYS A 73 35.13 7.40 41.38
C LYS A 73 34.51 8.58 42.10
N VAL A 74 33.23 8.44 42.49
CA VAL A 74 32.50 9.41 43.30
C VAL A 74 32.53 8.90 44.75
N PRO A 75 33.29 9.55 45.65
CA PRO A 75 33.38 9.12 47.05
C PRO A 75 32.02 9.15 47.74
N VAL A 76 31.74 8.17 48.61
CA VAL A 76 30.55 8.19 49.48
C VAL A 76 30.64 9.40 50.43
N GLY A 77 29.53 10.10 50.62
CA GLY A 77 29.48 11.39 51.33
C GLY A 77 29.67 12.63 50.43
N SER A 78 29.84 12.43 49.12
CA SER A 78 29.85 13.53 48.14
C SER A 78 28.46 14.15 47.97
N TRP A 79 28.45 15.36 47.44
CA TRP A 79 27.25 16.15 47.20
C TRP A 79 26.91 16.22 45.71
N LEU A 80 25.63 16.30 45.39
CA LEU A 80 25.10 16.50 44.05
C LEU A 80 24.20 17.74 44.04
N VAL A 81 24.58 18.77 43.29
CA VAL A 81 23.72 19.93 43.02
C VAL A 81 22.89 19.71 41.75
N VAL A 82 21.58 19.96 41.88
CA VAL A 82 20.62 20.02 40.77
C VAL A 82 19.84 21.33 40.85
N GLU A 83 19.51 21.97 39.74
CA GLU A 83 18.74 23.23 39.73
C GLU A 83 17.39 23.08 40.47
N ASN A 84 16.67 21.99 40.18
CA ASN A 84 15.45 21.57 40.84
C ASN A 84 15.36 20.03 40.74
N LEU A 85 14.59 19.39 41.63
CA LEU A 85 14.41 17.94 41.64
C LEU A 85 13.85 17.40 40.31
N ASP A 86 13.02 18.18 39.59
CA ASP A 86 12.52 17.84 38.25
C ASP A 86 13.61 17.57 37.18
N ARG A 87 14.87 17.89 37.48
CA ARG A 87 16.04 17.60 36.63
C ARG A 87 16.47 16.14 36.73
N ILE A 88 16.23 15.48 37.86
CA ILE A 88 16.57 14.07 38.11
C ILE A 88 15.79 13.17 37.13
N SER A 89 14.47 13.34 37.03
CA SER A 89 13.64 12.67 36.03
C SER A 89 12.39 13.50 35.68
N ARG A 90 11.83 13.27 34.48
CA ARG A 90 10.53 13.80 34.01
C ARG A 90 9.55 12.69 33.63
N ASP A 91 9.85 11.46 34.02
CA ASP A 91 8.94 10.32 33.90
C ASP A 91 7.77 10.47 34.88
N ASP A 92 7.06 9.37 35.16
CA ASP A 92 6.16 9.29 36.29
C ASP A 92 6.91 9.66 37.60
N ALA A 93 6.18 10.27 38.53
CA ALA A 93 6.77 10.78 39.78
C ALA A 93 7.34 9.65 40.66
N TRP A 94 6.89 8.41 40.51
CA TRP A 94 7.39 7.25 41.27
C TRP A 94 8.78 6.85 40.83
N THR A 95 9.02 6.74 39.53
CA THR A 95 10.36 6.45 38.99
C THR A 95 11.37 7.53 39.40
N ALA A 96 10.95 8.81 39.37
CA ALA A 96 11.79 9.93 39.84
C ALA A 96 12.14 9.80 41.32
N LEU A 97 11.16 9.42 42.15
CA LEU A 97 11.33 9.20 43.58
C LEU A 97 12.28 8.04 43.87
N ASP A 98 12.21 6.95 43.12
CA ASP A 98 13.09 5.78 43.31
C ASP A 98 14.55 6.11 42.97
N ILE A 99 14.79 6.86 41.89
CA ILE A 99 16.13 7.35 41.56
C ILE A 99 16.66 8.25 42.68
N PHE A 100 15.83 9.18 43.16
CA PHE A 100 16.19 10.08 44.26
C PHE A 100 16.54 9.31 45.54
N LYS A 101 15.68 8.36 45.95
CA LYS A 101 15.94 7.45 47.07
C LYS A 101 17.23 6.65 46.88
N SER A 102 17.49 6.15 45.66
CA SER A 102 18.70 5.39 45.35
C SER A 102 19.97 6.24 45.45
N ILE A 103 19.92 7.52 45.08
CA ILE A 103 21.07 8.43 45.21
C ILE A 103 21.36 8.66 46.70
N LEU A 104 20.32 8.97 47.49
CA LEU A 104 20.47 9.19 48.93
C LEU A 104 20.95 7.93 49.66
N SER A 105 20.39 6.75 49.36
CA SER A 105 20.74 5.50 50.04
C SER A 105 22.18 5.06 49.76
N LYS A 106 22.76 5.48 48.63
CA LYS A 106 24.19 5.29 48.32
C LYS A 106 25.11 6.30 49.02
N GLY A 107 24.56 7.12 49.92
CA GLY A 107 25.32 8.05 50.76
C GLY A 107 25.71 9.35 50.06
N ILE A 108 24.98 9.76 49.01
CA ILE A 108 25.15 11.08 48.37
C ILE A 108 24.16 12.07 48.99
N VAL A 109 24.63 13.29 49.24
CA VAL A 109 23.78 14.41 49.67
C VAL A 109 23.29 15.17 48.44
N VAL A 110 21.98 15.36 48.29
CA VAL A 110 21.42 16.12 47.16
C VAL A 110 21.08 17.53 47.63
N VAL A 111 21.45 18.54 46.86
CA VAL A 111 21.08 19.94 47.13
C VAL A 111 20.40 20.56 45.91
N THR A 112 19.28 21.23 46.13
CA THR A 112 18.56 21.96 45.09
C THR A 112 19.05 23.38 44.99
N GLY A 113 19.35 23.85 43.77
CA GLY A 113 19.94 25.18 43.54
C GLY A 113 18.95 26.34 43.65
N MET A 114 17.64 26.09 43.52
CA MET A 114 16.60 27.13 43.56
C MET A 114 16.32 27.64 44.97
N ASP A 115 16.25 26.74 45.95
CA ASP A 115 15.87 26.98 47.34
C ASP A 115 16.95 26.52 48.34
N GLU A 116 18.09 26.03 47.83
CA GLU A 116 19.26 25.58 48.61
C GLU A 116 18.94 24.48 49.64
N LYS A 117 17.84 23.75 49.42
CA LYS A 117 17.41 22.67 50.31
C LYS A 117 18.33 21.46 50.19
N VAL A 118 18.78 20.98 51.35
CA VAL A 118 19.72 19.86 51.47
C VAL A 118 18.96 18.60 51.87
N TYR A 119 19.10 17.57 51.07
CA TYR A 119 18.49 16.26 51.28
C TYR A 119 19.58 15.25 51.63
N LYS A 120 19.53 14.73 52.86
CA LYS A 120 20.37 13.62 53.31
C LYS A 120 19.50 12.40 53.53
N TYR A 121 20.11 11.22 53.44
CA TYR A 121 19.39 9.96 53.65
C TYR A 121 18.71 9.88 55.02
N ALA A 122 19.41 10.27 56.09
CA ALA A 122 18.85 10.27 57.45
C ALA A 122 17.70 11.26 57.60
N ASP A 123 17.82 12.46 57.03
CA ASP A 123 16.82 13.52 57.13
C ASP A 123 15.54 13.11 56.39
N VAL A 124 15.66 12.59 55.16
CA VAL A 124 14.50 12.12 54.38
C VAL A 124 13.87 10.85 54.98
N LYS A 125 14.68 9.98 55.60
CA LYS A 125 14.17 8.78 56.29
C LYS A 125 13.37 9.13 57.55
N ASN A 126 13.79 10.16 58.28
CA ASN A 126 13.21 10.53 59.57
C ASN A 126 12.16 11.66 59.46
N ASN A 127 12.11 12.36 58.32
CA ASN A 127 11.15 13.44 58.05
C ASN A 127 10.28 13.12 56.82
N PRO A 128 9.06 12.58 57.01
CA PRO A 128 8.13 12.27 55.92
C PRO A 128 7.80 13.48 55.04
N THR A 129 7.87 14.70 55.59
CA THR A 129 7.54 15.94 54.89
C THR A 129 8.51 16.23 53.73
N ASP A 130 9.80 15.93 53.87
CA ASP A 130 10.79 16.19 52.81
C ASP A 130 10.60 15.25 51.61
N LEU A 131 10.16 14.02 51.87
CA LEU A 131 9.80 13.05 50.83
C LEU A 131 8.52 13.48 50.09
N ILE A 132 7.51 13.96 50.81
CA ILE A 132 6.24 14.46 50.24
C ILE A 132 6.49 15.70 49.37
N ILE A 133 7.29 16.66 49.84
CA ILE A 133 7.66 17.86 49.06
C ILE A 133 8.41 17.44 47.79
N SER A 134 9.35 16.49 47.90
CA SER A 134 10.08 15.97 46.73
C SER A 134 9.13 15.34 45.71
N LEU A 135 8.18 14.53 46.16
CA LEU A 135 7.14 13.93 45.32
C LEU A 135 6.29 15.00 44.63
N LEU A 136 5.81 16.01 45.36
CA LEU A 136 5.04 17.14 44.80
C LEU A 136 5.82 17.90 43.72
N MET A 137 7.13 18.10 43.92
CA MET A 137 8.00 18.74 42.93
C MET A 137 8.17 17.90 41.66
N PHE A 138 8.27 16.57 41.78
CA PHE A 138 8.30 15.66 40.63
C PHE A 138 6.95 15.67 39.87
N THR A 139 5.83 15.60 40.59
CA THR A 139 4.47 15.62 40.02
C THR A 139 4.21 16.92 39.27
N ARG A 140 4.58 18.08 39.82
CA ARG A 140 4.38 19.39 39.16
C ARG A 140 5.02 19.45 37.77
N ALA A 141 6.20 18.87 37.59
CA ALA A 141 6.90 18.87 36.30
C ALA A 141 6.25 17.93 35.27
N HIS A 142 5.69 16.81 35.75
CA HIS A 142 4.90 15.88 34.95
C HIS A 142 3.58 16.54 34.52
N ASP A 143 2.86 17.16 35.46
CA ASP A 143 1.59 17.84 35.23
C ASP A 143 1.72 19.01 34.27
N GLU A 144 2.80 19.80 34.33
CA GLU A 144 3.00 20.89 33.38
C GLU A 144 3.17 20.37 31.94
N SER A 145 3.85 19.24 31.78
CA SER A 145 4.05 18.58 30.49
C SER A 145 2.75 17.98 29.96
N LEU A 146 2.00 17.29 30.82
CA LEU A 146 0.69 16.72 30.51
C LEU A 146 -0.34 17.82 30.19
N THR A 147 -0.34 18.92 30.95
CA THR A 147 -1.20 20.08 30.72
C THR A 147 -0.93 20.72 29.36
N LYS A 148 0.34 20.87 28.98
CA LYS A 148 0.73 21.37 27.64
C LYS A 148 0.22 20.44 26.54
N LYS A 149 0.40 19.12 26.69
CA LYS A 149 -0.13 18.12 25.74
C LYS A 149 -1.65 18.21 25.64
N ASN A 150 -2.35 18.20 26.78
CA ASN A 150 -3.81 18.29 26.85
C ASN A 150 -4.34 19.55 26.17
N ARG A 151 -3.70 20.71 26.38
CA ARG A 151 -4.07 21.97 25.73
C ARG A 151 -3.89 21.89 24.21
N VAL A 152 -2.78 21.35 23.75
CA VAL A 152 -2.48 21.15 22.32
C VAL A 152 -3.51 20.24 21.65
N GLU A 153 -3.85 19.11 22.28
CA GLU A 153 -4.85 18.21 21.73
C GLU A 153 -6.27 18.77 21.80
N ALA A 154 -6.62 19.53 22.85
CA ALA A 154 -7.93 20.18 22.95
C ALA A 154 -8.12 21.19 21.81
N GLN A 155 -7.09 21.99 21.52
CA GLN A 155 -7.07 22.88 20.35
C GLN A 155 -7.20 22.08 19.04
N ALA A 156 -6.47 20.97 18.90
CA ALA A 156 -6.57 20.12 17.72
C ALA A 156 -7.98 19.54 17.54
N ARG A 157 -8.61 19.02 18.60
CA ARG A 157 -10.00 18.49 18.56
C ARG A 157 -10.99 19.56 18.11
N SER A 158 -10.85 20.79 18.59
CA SER A 158 -11.70 21.91 18.16
C SER A 158 -11.58 22.18 16.66
N LEU A 159 -10.35 22.22 16.13
CA LEU A 159 -10.10 22.41 14.70
C LEU A 159 -10.54 21.21 13.85
N ILE A 160 -10.40 19.98 14.37
CA ILE A 160 -10.91 18.76 13.72
C ILE A 160 -12.43 18.85 13.56
N ARG A 161 -13.16 19.17 14.64
CA ARG A 161 -14.62 19.33 14.61
C ARG A 161 -15.04 20.39 13.58
N TYR A 162 -14.38 21.55 13.58
CA TYR A 162 -14.63 22.61 12.58
C TYR A 162 -14.43 22.10 11.15
N ASN A 163 -13.33 21.40 10.89
CA ASN A 163 -13.01 20.90 9.54
C ASN A 163 -13.90 19.72 9.10
N LEU A 164 -14.53 19.00 10.03
CA LEU A 164 -15.53 17.96 9.73
C LEU A 164 -16.89 18.57 9.35
N THR A 165 -17.23 19.74 9.87
CA THR A 165 -18.51 20.42 9.60
C THR A 165 -18.41 21.55 8.56
N ARG A 166 -17.22 21.76 7.97
CA ARG A 166 -17.01 22.82 6.97
C ARG A 166 -17.78 22.51 5.68
N LYS A 167 -18.07 23.56 4.91
CA LYS A 167 -18.63 23.43 3.56
C LYS A 167 -17.61 22.74 2.64
N ALA A 168 -18.03 21.72 1.90
CA ALA A 168 -17.20 21.03 0.92
C ALA A 168 -16.60 22.01 -0.10
N GLY A 169 -15.34 21.81 -0.49
CA GLY A 169 -14.62 22.67 -1.43
C GLY A 169 -14.03 23.95 -0.84
N THR A 170 -14.24 24.23 0.45
CA THR A 170 -13.55 25.32 1.15
C THR A 170 -12.25 24.81 1.79
N PRO A 171 -11.13 25.57 1.74
CA PRO A 171 -9.86 25.15 2.35
C PRO A 171 -10.00 24.80 3.84
N ALA A 172 -9.36 23.70 4.27
CA ALA A 172 -9.35 23.31 5.67
C ALA A 172 -8.54 24.32 6.51
N LYS A 173 -8.94 24.54 7.76
CA LYS A 173 -8.06 25.22 8.73
C LYS A 173 -6.86 24.35 9.05
N ALA A 174 -5.67 24.95 8.99
CA ALA A 174 -4.42 24.26 9.25
C ALA A 174 -4.33 23.82 10.72
N ILE A 175 -3.92 22.57 10.91
CA ILE A 175 -3.66 21.98 12.22
C ILE A 175 -2.18 21.61 12.21
N GLU A 176 -1.38 22.42 12.91
CA GLU A 176 0.08 22.25 13.05
C GLU A 176 0.47 21.69 14.42
N SER A 177 -0.48 21.71 15.37
CA SER A 177 -0.26 21.33 16.75
C SER A 177 -0.16 19.81 16.93
N VAL A 178 -0.75 19.03 16.01
CA VAL A 178 -0.69 17.56 16.00
C VAL A 178 -0.45 17.04 14.59
N GLY A 179 0.64 16.29 14.42
CA GLY A 179 1.04 15.71 13.15
C GLY A 179 1.60 16.74 12.16
N GLN A 180 2.64 16.37 11.42
CA GLN A 180 3.21 17.26 10.40
C GLN A 180 2.31 17.31 9.17
N ASN A 181 2.18 18.50 8.57
CA ASN A 181 1.54 18.65 7.27
C ASN A 181 2.45 18.16 6.15
N VAL A 182 1.83 17.78 5.03
CA VAL A 182 2.56 17.33 3.84
C VAL A 182 3.39 18.46 3.25
N TRP A 183 4.49 18.12 2.58
CA TRP A 183 5.46 19.12 2.11
C TRP A 183 4.99 19.93 0.89
N TRP A 184 3.90 19.51 0.23
CA TRP A 184 3.34 20.17 -0.94
C TRP A 184 2.18 21.13 -0.62
N VAL A 185 1.96 21.44 0.67
CA VAL A 185 0.99 22.47 1.10
C VAL A 185 1.67 23.62 1.82
N ASP A 186 1.04 24.78 1.78
CA ASP A 186 1.36 25.95 2.58
C ASP A 186 0.26 26.16 3.63
N THR A 187 0.68 26.52 4.84
CA THR A 187 -0.19 26.74 6.00
C THR A 187 -0.05 28.14 6.59
N LYS A 188 0.79 29.01 5.99
CA LYS A 188 1.05 30.37 6.48
C LYS A 188 -0.19 31.26 6.60
N SER A 189 -1.21 31.00 5.77
CA SER A 189 -2.48 31.72 5.80
C SER A 189 -3.41 31.30 6.95
N GLY A 190 -3.04 30.28 7.73
CA GLY A 190 -3.91 29.60 8.68
C GLY A 190 -4.85 28.56 8.03
N TYR A 191 -4.82 28.45 6.71
CA TYR A 191 -5.54 27.44 5.94
C TYR A 191 -4.58 26.55 5.17
N VAL A 192 -5.03 25.35 4.82
CA VAL A 192 -4.26 24.40 4.03
C VAL A 192 -4.44 24.72 2.55
N THR A 193 -3.44 25.34 1.94
CA THR A 193 -3.46 25.73 0.52
C THR A 193 -2.32 25.05 -0.25
N PRO A 194 -2.40 24.98 -1.60
CA PRO A 194 -1.30 24.47 -2.42
C PRO A 194 0.01 25.23 -2.16
N HIS A 195 1.12 24.53 -1.97
CA HIS A 195 2.41 25.19 -1.82
C HIS A 195 2.87 25.77 -3.17
N PRO A 196 3.24 27.08 -3.26
CA PRO A 196 3.55 27.73 -4.53
C PRO A 196 4.61 27.02 -5.40
N MET A 197 5.68 26.52 -4.77
CA MET A 197 6.76 25.80 -5.47
C MET A 197 6.57 24.28 -5.55
N TYR A 198 6.11 23.64 -4.47
CA TYR A 198 6.15 22.19 -4.33
C TYR A 198 4.90 21.47 -4.83
N PHE A 199 3.77 22.17 -4.95
CA PHE A 199 2.53 21.56 -5.42
C PHE A 199 2.64 21.06 -6.87
N SER A 200 3.29 21.83 -7.75
CA SER A 200 3.56 21.40 -9.14
C SER A 200 4.46 20.17 -9.21
N ALA A 201 5.48 20.08 -8.34
CA ALA A 201 6.32 18.89 -8.21
C ALA A 201 5.49 17.66 -7.75
N ALA A 202 4.59 17.85 -6.79
CA ALA A 202 3.69 16.81 -6.30
C ALA A 202 2.72 16.31 -7.39
N GLN A 203 2.13 17.22 -8.16
CA GLN A 203 1.32 16.88 -9.34
C GLN A 203 2.13 16.08 -10.37
N LYS A 204 3.37 16.50 -10.63
CA LYS A 204 4.25 15.80 -11.56
C LYS A 204 4.62 14.38 -11.09
N ILE A 205 4.74 14.14 -9.79
CA ILE A 205 4.95 12.79 -9.25
C ILE A 205 3.73 11.90 -9.57
N ILE A 206 2.51 12.41 -9.40
CA ILE A 206 1.29 11.66 -9.75
C ILE A 206 1.26 11.35 -11.23
N GLU A 207 1.50 12.35 -12.09
CA GLU A 207 1.53 12.19 -13.54
C GLU A 207 2.55 11.12 -13.97
N LEU A 208 3.78 11.20 -13.47
CA LEU A 208 4.82 10.21 -13.78
C LEU A 208 4.45 8.81 -13.29
N LYS A 209 3.82 8.69 -12.12
CA LYS A 209 3.33 7.40 -11.61
C LYS A 209 2.16 6.84 -12.44
N GLN A 210 1.26 7.69 -12.93
CA GLN A 210 0.17 7.31 -13.84
C GLN A 210 0.73 6.86 -15.21
N ASN A 211 1.83 7.46 -15.65
CA ASN A 211 2.55 7.07 -16.87
C ASN A 211 3.46 5.83 -16.68
N GLY A 212 3.48 5.22 -15.48
CA GLY A 212 4.25 4.02 -15.21
C GLY A 212 5.76 4.24 -15.02
N GLU A 213 6.17 5.47 -14.75
CA GLU A 213 7.58 5.78 -14.48
C GLU A 213 8.09 5.06 -13.23
N THR A 214 9.35 4.65 -13.28
CA THR A 214 9.99 3.94 -12.18
C THR A 214 10.37 4.89 -11.04
N LEU A 215 10.50 4.36 -9.82
CA LEU A 215 10.96 5.13 -8.65
C LEU A 215 12.23 5.95 -8.95
N LEU A 216 13.20 5.34 -9.62
CA LEU A 216 14.48 5.98 -9.96
C LEU A 216 14.33 6.99 -11.10
N GLY A 217 13.48 6.70 -12.09
CA GLY A 217 13.15 7.65 -13.16
C GLY A 217 12.46 8.90 -12.63
N ILE A 218 11.49 8.75 -11.73
CA ILE A 218 10.83 9.88 -11.04
C ILE A 218 11.87 10.69 -10.26
N GLN A 219 12.74 10.02 -9.49
CA GLN A 219 13.77 10.70 -8.72
C GLN A 219 14.70 11.52 -9.62
N ARG A 220 15.14 10.96 -10.75
CA ARG A 220 15.98 11.64 -11.74
C ARG A 220 15.28 12.88 -12.30
N TYR A 221 14.06 12.72 -12.81
CA TYR A 221 13.26 13.83 -13.34
C TYR A 221 13.11 14.96 -12.31
N LEU A 222 12.77 14.61 -11.06
CA LEU A 222 12.60 15.58 -10.00
C LEU A 222 13.89 16.31 -9.64
N ASN A 223 15.04 15.62 -9.61
CA ASN A 223 16.33 16.25 -9.32
C ASN A 223 16.76 17.23 -10.43
N GLU A 224 16.36 16.97 -11.68
CA GLU A 224 16.68 17.82 -12.83
C GLU A 224 15.77 19.06 -12.91
N HIS A 225 14.50 18.94 -12.52
CA HIS A 225 13.49 19.98 -12.76
C HIS A 225 13.01 20.71 -11.49
N TYR A 226 13.21 20.14 -10.30
CA TYR A 226 12.68 20.69 -9.05
C TYR A 226 13.70 20.67 -7.91
N THR A 227 13.62 21.69 -7.07
CA THR A 227 14.40 21.74 -5.82
C THR A 227 13.83 20.74 -4.81
N ALA A 228 14.71 19.93 -4.20
CA ALA A 228 14.27 18.98 -3.19
C ALA A 228 13.82 19.71 -1.91
N PRO A 229 12.72 19.28 -1.26
CA PRO A 229 12.30 19.82 0.02
C PRO A 229 13.43 19.73 1.06
N LYS A 230 13.56 20.76 1.91
CA LYS A 230 14.58 20.77 2.97
C LYS A 230 14.39 19.55 3.87
N LYS A 231 15.40 18.66 3.91
CA LYS A 231 15.40 17.52 4.83
C LYS A 231 15.48 18.01 6.27
N ARG A 232 14.88 17.25 7.20
CA ARG A 232 15.07 17.46 8.64
C ARG A 232 16.57 17.43 8.93
N VAL A 233 17.08 18.52 9.51
CA VAL A 233 18.47 18.60 9.94
C VAL A 233 18.60 17.75 11.20
N TYR A 234 19.24 16.59 11.07
CA TYR A 234 19.59 15.78 12.23
C TYR A 234 20.75 16.45 12.94
N LYS A 235 20.69 16.54 14.26
CA LYS A 235 21.81 17.00 15.08
C LYS A 235 22.55 15.78 15.61
N ASP A 236 23.87 15.84 15.69
CA ASP A 236 24.65 14.82 16.38
C ASP A 236 24.48 14.91 17.90
N LYS A 237 25.17 14.02 18.63
CA LYS A 237 25.16 14.00 20.10
C LYS A 237 25.72 15.30 20.73
N THR A 238 26.48 16.09 19.98
CA THR A 238 27.01 17.39 20.43
C THR A 238 26.12 18.57 20.06
N GLY A 239 25.00 18.31 19.35
CA GLY A 239 24.04 19.32 18.93
C GLY A 239 24.41 20.03 17.62
N GLN A 240 25.49 19.62 16.94
CA GLN A 240 25.91 20.18 15.67
C GLN A 240 25.00 19.65 14.55
N ALA A 241 24.57 20.55 13.66
CA ALA A 241 23.75 20.20 12.51
C ALA A 241 24.55 19.28 11.57
N LEU A 242 24.09 18.05 11.39
CA LEU A 242 24.65 17.15 10.39
C LEU A 242 24.30 17.71 9.01
N THR A 243 25.32 17.86 8.17
CA THR A 243 25.13 18.18 6.76
C THR A 243 24.22 17.14 6.11
N PRO A 244 23.14 17.54 5.42
CA PRO A 244 22.27 16.60 4.73
C PRO A 244 23.11 15.73 3.78
N LYS A 245 23.05 14.40 3.95
CA LYS A 245 23.87 13.44 3.17
C LYS A 245 23.68 13.56 1.66
N THR A 246 22.55 14.08 1.17
CA THR A 246 22.32 14.32 -0.27
C THR A 246 21.37 15.50 -0.51
N LYS A 247 21.64 16.31 -1.55
CA LYS A 247 20.76 17.35 -2.10
C LYS A 247 19.61 16.81 -2.97
N GLN A 248 19.59 15.49 -3.18
CA GLN A 248 18.60 14.82 -4.04
C GLN A 248 17.27 14.56 -3.32
N TRP A 249 16.19 14.52 -4.11
CA TRP A 249 14.88 14.02 -3.69
C TRP A 249 15.00 12.64 -3.04
N GLY A 250 14.33 12.45 -1.90
CA GLY A 250 14.44 11.21 -1.13
C GLY A 250 13.70 10.05 -1.80
N LYS A 251 14.39 8.93 -2.07
CA LYS A 251 13.76 7.71 -2.62
C LYS A 251 12.58 7.22 -1.78
N HIS A 252 12.70 7.28 -0.45
CA HIS A 252 11.61 6.88 0.44
C HIS A 252 10.37 7.76 0.27
N LEU A 253 10.56 9.09 0.16
CA LEU A 253 9.47 10.05 -0.04
C LEU A 253 8.69 9.74 -1.32
N ILE A 254 9.37 9.46 -2.44
CA ILE A 254 8.74 9.13 -3.71
C ILE A 254 8.04 7.76 -3.63
N ARG A 255 8.65 6.78 -2.94
CA ARG A 255 8.09 5.44 -2.76
C ARG A 255 6.80 5.45 -1.95
N THR A 256 6.74 6.22 -0.88
CA THR A 256 5.57 6.33 0.02
C THR A 256 4.63 7.46 -0.37
N PHE A 257 4.81 8.04 -1.55
CA PHE A 257 4.04 9.21 -1.99
C PHE A 257 2.57 8.90 -2.19
N LEU A 258 2.24 7.70 -2.71
CA LEU A 258 0.86 7.23 -2.81
C LEU A 258 0.35 6.80 -1.44
N ASN A 259 -0.35 7.70 -0.78
CA ASN A 259 -1.06 7.49 0.47
C ASN A 259 -2.32 8.38 0.47
N PRO A 260 -3.27 8.24 1.43
CA PRO A 260 -4.55 8.95 1.37
C PRO A 260 -4.48 10.48 1.25
N THR A 261 -3.34 11.09 1.60
CA THR A 261 -3.15 12.54 1.46
C THR A 261 -3.17 13.03 0.01
N VAL A 262 -2.90 12.17 -0.98
CA VAL A 262 -2.91 12.56 -2.40
C VAL A 262 -4.33 12.79 -2.95
N HIS A 263 -5.35 12.17 -2.34
CA HIS A 263 -6.76 12.46 -2.65
C HIS A 263 -7.41 13.36 -1.57
N GLY A 264 -6.58 14.08 -0.81
CA GLY A 264 -7.02 15.11 0.12
C GLY A 264 -7.26 14.65 1.54
N GLN A 265 -7.16 13.36 1.88
CA GLN A 265 -7.51 12.89 3.22
C GLN A 265 -6.38 13.12 4.24
N LYS A 266 -6.73 13.57 5.45
CA LYS A 266 -5.81 13.58 6.61
C LYS A 266 -6.36 12.76 7.76
N ILE A 267 -5.48 12.00 8.40
CA ILE A 267 -5.78 11.17 9.56
C ILE A 267 -5.08 11.77 10.80
N PHE A 268 -5.84 12.00 11.87
CA PHE A 268 -5.33 12.42 13.17
C PHE A 268 -5.54 11.31 14.19
N THR A 269 -4.52 11.02 14.98
CA THR A 269 -4.61 10.07 16.10
C THR A 269 -4.31 10.81 17.39
N LEU A 270 -5.27 10.83 18.31
CA LEU A 270 -5.22 11.54 19.59
C LEU A 270 -5.50 10.57 20.74
N ASP A 271 -5.21 10.96 21.98
CA ASP A 271 -5.63 10.16 23.14
C ASP A 271 -7.17 10.11 23.23
N LYS A 272 -7.76 8.97 23.58
CA LYS A 272 -9.21 8.84 23.74
C LYS A 272 -9.63 9.53 25.03
N ARG A 273 -10.76 10.24 25.02
CA ARG A 273 -11.32 10.89 26.21
C ARG A 273 -12.75 10.43 26.48
N ASP A 274 -13.12 10.45 27.75
CA ASP A 274 -14.50 10.23 28.19
C ASP A 274 -15.33 11.53 28.11
N GLU A 275 -16.57 11.49 28.60
CA GLU A 275 -17.50 12.62 28.61
C GLU A 275 -17.06 13.77 29.53
N SER A 276 -16.31 13.45 30.60
CA SER A 276 -15.72 14.46 31.50
C SER A 276 -14.49 15.15 30.90
N GLY A 277 -13.94 14.59 29.82
CA GLY A 277 -12.72 15.03 29.18
C GLY A 277 -11.45 14.40 29.77
N ALA A 278 -11.58 13.41 30.64
CA ALA A 278 -10.45 12.63 31.17
C ALA A 278 -9.93 11.64 30.11
N ILE A 279 -8.63 11.33 30.16
CA ILE A 279 -7.99 10.38 29.24
C ILE A 279 -8.39 8.96 29.65
N ILE A 280 -8.77 8.13 28.69
CA ILE A 280 -9.06 6.72 28.92
C ILE A 280 -7.78 5.91 28.69
N TYR A 281 -7.40 5.13 29.69
CA TYR A 281 -6.24 4.24 29.66
C TYR A 281 -6.67 2.81 29.37
N ASP A 282 -5.79 2.07 28.71
CA ASP A 282 -5.93 0.64 28.47
C ASP A 282 -5.66 -0.13 29.77
N SER A 283 -6.54 -1.06 30.14
CA SER A 283 -6.47 -1.77 31.42
C SER A 283 -5.30 -2.74 31.55
N GLU A 284 -4.71 -3.18 30.44
CA GLU A 284 -3.60 -4.14 30.44
C GLU A 284 -2.24 -3.45 30.32
N SER A 285 -2.15 -2.43 29.46
CA SER A 285 -0.89 -1.76 29.13
C SER A 285 -0.66 -0.44 29.87
N ASP A 286 -1.68 0.11 30.54
CA ASP A 286 -1.66 1.43 31.20
C ASP A 286 -1.27 2.58 30.25
N GLU A 287 -1.39 2.35 28.92
CA GLU A 287 -1.18 3.38 27.91
C GLU A 287 -2.50 4.09 27.55
N PRO A 288 -2.46 5.40 27.23
CA PRO A 288 -3.65 6.11 26.75
C PRO A 288 -4.20 5.45 25.47
N LEU A 289 -5.45 5.00 25.51
CA LEU A 289 -6.17 4.53 24.32
C LEU A 289 -6.15 5.62 23.25
N LYS A 290 -6.14 5.22 21.98
CA LYS A 290 -6.11 6.17 20.86
C LYS A 290 -7.45 6.26 20.14
N GLU A 291 -7.81 7.46 19.75
CA GLU A 291 -8.94 7.76 18.90
C GLU A 291 -8.44 8.33 17.56
N THR A 292 -9.02 7.85 16.46
CA THR A 292 -8.62 8.27 15.11
C THR A 292 -9.72 9.08 14.44
N PHE A 293 -9.37 10.24 13.92
CA PHE A 293 -10.24 11.13 13.17
C PHE A 293 -9.78 11.20 11.72
N ILE A 294 -10.71 11.00 10.79
CA ILE A 294 -10.47 11.09 9.36
C ILE A 294 -11.16 12.34 8.82
N ILE A 295 -10.40 13.25 8.23
CA ILE A 295 -10.95 14.45 7.58
C ILE A 295 -10.78 14.31 6.07
N PRO A 296 -11.87 14.13 5.31
CA PRO A 296 -11.82 14.16 3.85
C PRO A 296 -11.54 15.59 3.35
N ASP A 297 -10.94 15.71 2.17
CA ASP A 297 -10.68 16.99 1.48
C ASP A 297 -9.81 17.99 2.30
N TYR A 298 -9.05 17.51 3.28
CA TYR A 298 -8.21 18.34 4.15
C TYR A 298 -7.04 18.98 3.39
N TYR A 299 -6.43 18.22 2.49
CA TYR A 299 -5.37 18.68 1.59
C TYR A 299 -5.94 18.95 0.20
N PRO A 300 -5.39 19.91 -0.57
CA PRO A 300 -5.68 20.03 -1.99
C PRO A 300 -5.37 18.70 -2.69
N ALA A 301 -6.40 18.08 -3.26
CA ALA A 301 -6.28 16.79 -3.91
C ALA A 301 -5.39 16.88 -5.16
N LEU A 302 -4.46 15.94 -5.30
CA LEU A 302 -3.62 15.76 -6.48
C LEU A 302 -4.27 14.80 -7.50
N MET A 303 -5.16 13.93 -7.03
CA MET A 303 -5.92 12.97 -7.85
C MET A 303 -7.24 12.59 -7.17
N SER A 304 -8.15 11.95 -7.91
CA SER A 304 -9.40 11.45 -7.34
C SER A 304 -9.16 10.25 -6.40
N GLU A 305 -10.09 9.98 -5.49
CA GLU A 305 -10.06 8.77 -4.65
C GLU A 305 -9.98 7.50 -5.51
N VAL A 306 -10.78 7.46 -6.57
CA VAL A 306 -10.85 6.32 -7.50
C VAL A 306 -9.48 6.08 -8.13
N ASP A 307 -8.88 7.10 -8.75
CA ASP A 307 -7.57 6.99 -9.39
C ASP A 307 -6.48 6.58 -8.39
N TYR A 308 -6.55 7.10 -7.15
CA TYR A 308 -5.62 6.75 -6.09
C TYR A 308 -5.69 5.25 -5.77
N LEU A 309 -6.89 4.69 -5.62
CA LEU A 309 -7.05 3.28 -5.28
C LEU A 309 -6.58 2.37 -6.43
N THR A 310 -6.93 2.70 -7.68
CA THR A 310 -6.44 1.99 -8.87
C THR A 310 -4.92 2.02 -8.93
N LEU A 311 -4.33 3.21 -8.82
CA LEU A 311 -2.89 3.38 -8.94
C LEU A 311 -2.12 2.70 -7.80
N SER A 312 -2.65 2.74 -6.57
CA SER A 312 -2.03 2.14 -5.38
C SER A 312 -1.97 0.60 -5.44
N LYS A 313 -2.93 -0.05 -6.11
CA LYS A 313 -2.82 -1.50 -6.42
C LYS A 313 -1.75 -1.76 -7.48
N LEU A 314 -1.69 -0.92 -8.51
CA LEU A 314 -0.77 -1.11 -9.64
C LEU A 314 0.70 -0.83 -9.25
N ASP A 315 0.97 0.13 -8.35
CA ASP A 315 2.32 0.63 -7.99
C ASP A 315 3.22 -0.41 -7.31
N ARG A 316 2.66 -1.46 -6.69
CA ARG A 316 3.41 -2.44 -5.90
C ARG A 316 4.37 -3.33 -6.71
N HIS A 317 4.26 -3.37 -8.05
CA HIS A 317 5.06 -4.25 -8.92
C HIS A 317 5.44 -3.56 -10.24
N ARG A 318 6.36 -2.57 -10.21
CA ARG A 318 6.70 -1.73 -11.39
C ARG A 318 8.19 -1.63 -11.72
N ALA A 319 9.04 -2.48 -11.15
CA ALA A 319 10.49 -2.33 -11.38
C ALA A 319 10.89 -2.73 -12.81
N VAL A 320 11.04 -1.74 -13.69
CA VAL A 320 11.65 -1.88 -15.03
C VAL A 320 13.17 -1.69 -14.96
N THR A 321 13.62 -0.76 -14.11
CA THR A 321 15.05 -0.46 -13.88
C THR A 321 15.48 -0.92 -12.50
N ARG A 322 16.72 -1.40 -12.41
CA ARG A 322 17.42 -1.67 -11.14
C ARG A 322 18.70 -0.85 -11.13
N SER A 323 19.14 -0.45 -9.95
CA SER A 323 20.49 0.11 -9.78
C SER A 323 21.52 -0.96 -10.08
N SER A 324 22.53 -0.61 -10.87
CA SER A 324 23.71 -1.44 -11.13
C SER A 324 24.99 -0.65 -10.86
N SER A 325 26.15 -1.31 -10.92
CA SER A 325 27.45 -0.64 -10.85
C SER A 325 27.61 0.40 -11.97
N THR A 326 27.20 0.06 -13.20
CA THR A 326 27.24 0.94 -14.38
C THR A 326 26.24 2.08 -14.28
N TYR A 327 25.05 1.82 -13.73
CA TYR A 327 23.99 2.81 -13.59
C TYR A 327 23.45 2.82 -12.16
N PRO A 328 24.12 3.51 -11.22
CA PRO A 328 23.68 3.59 -9.82
C PRO A 328 22.31 4.25 -9.65
N GLY A 329 21.97 5.17 -10.57
CA GLY A 329 20.66 5.82 -10.68
C GLY A 329 19.62 5.04 -11.50
N GLY A 330 19.93 3.82 -11.92
CA GLY A 330 19.13 3.04 -12.88
C GLY A 330 19.37 3.48 -14.32
N ASN A 331 19.37 2.52 -15.25
CA ASN A 331 19.56 2.79 -16.68
C ASN A 331 18.53 3.85 -17.15
N PRO A 332 18.96 4.97 -17.77
CA PRO A 332 18.04 5.97 -18.30
C PRO A 332 17.22 5.47 -19.49
N GLU A 333 17.78 4.56 -20.30
CA GLU A 333 17.17 4.00 -21.50
C GLU A 333 17.13 2.47 -21.43
N PRO A 334 16.36 1.90 -20.47
CA PRO A 334 16.20 0.46 -20.38
C PRO A 334 15.32 -0.03 -21.52
N GLU A 335 15.54 -1.27 -21.95
CA GLU A 335 14.47 -1.99 -22.64
C GLU A 335 13.33 -2.26 -21.65
N ILE A 336 12.10 -2.00 -22.07
CA ILE A 336 10.90 -2.04 -21.24
C ILE A 336 10.05 -3.25 -21.65
N PRO A 337 10.22 -4.42 -20.99
CA PRO A 337 9.46 -5.61 -21.37
C PRO A 337 7.98 -5.43 -21.05
N LEU A 338 7.02 -5.81 -21.91
CA LEU A 338 5.61 -5.56 -21.60
C LEU A 338 5.05 -6.49 -20.51
N LEU A 339 5.51 -7.74 -20.40
CA LEU A 339 4.89 -8.76 -19.56
C LEU A 339 5.71 -9.12 -18.30
N SER A 340 7.02 -8.85 -18.28
CA SER A 340 7.88 -9.17 -17.13
C SER A 340 7.81 -8.12 -16.02
N GLY A 341 7.90 -8.56 -14.76
CA GLY A 341 8.07 -7.69 -13.60
C GLY A 341 6.83 -6.92 -13.13
N ILE A 342 5.67 -7.17 -13.77
CA ILE A 342 4.36 -6.61 -13.37
C ILE A 342 3.41 -7.62 -12.72
N GLY A 343 3.84 -8.89 -12.62
CA GLY A 343 3.14 -9.93 -11.85
C GLY A 343 2.08 -10.72 -12.61
N ILE A 344 2.10 -10.71 -13.95
CA ILE A 344 1.09 -11.40 -14.78
C ILE A 344 1.61 -12.66 -15.49
N LEU A 345 2.91 -12.77 -15.76
CA LEU A 345 3.46 -13.85 -16.60
C LEU A 345 4.09 -14.98 -15.76
N PHE A 346 3.61 -16.21 -15.91
CA PHE A 346 4.00 -17.36 -15.11
C PHE A 346 4.29 -18.61 -15.94
N CYS A 347 5.08 -19.51 -15.35
CA CYS A 347 5.39 -20.81 -15.90
C CYS A 347 4.29 -21.80 -15.51
N GLY A 348 3.51 -22.28 -16.49
CA GLY A 348 2.44 -23.24 -16.27
C GLY A 348 2.92 -24.60 -15.74
N LYS A 349 4.21 -24.94 -15.90
CA LYS A 349 4.80 -26.20 -15.40
C LYS A 349 5.11 -26.18 -13.90
N CYS A 350 5.62 -25.06 -13.38
CA CYS A 350 6.17 -25.00 -12.01
C CYS A 350 5.62 -23.84 -11.16
N GLY A 351 4.69 -23.06 -11.71
CA GLY A 351 4.06 -21.91 -11.05
C GLY A 351 4.96 -20.68 -10.87
N SER A 352 6.27 -20.80 -11.05
CA SER A 352 7.21 -19.68 -10.88
C SER A 352 6.99 -18.57 -11.92
N PHE A 353 7.25 -17.32 -11.54
CA PHE A 353 7.16 -16.18 -12.46
C PHE A 353 8.13 -16.33 -13.65
N MET A 354 7.75 -15.73 -14.77
CA MET A 354 8.61 -15.59 -15.95
C MET A 354 9.19 -14.19 -15.97
N PHE A 355 10.45 -14.04 -16.38
CA PHE A 355 11.13 -12.75 -16.42
C PHE A 355 11.96 -12.57 -17.69
N LYS A 356 12.23 -11.32 -18.02
CA LYS A 356 13.09 -10.94 -19.15
C LYS A 356 14.52 -11.44 -18.93
N SER A 357 15.10 -12.07 -19.95
CA SER A 357 16.51 -12.46 -20.00
C SER A 357 17.09 -12.27 -21.40
N GLY A 358 18.36 -11.89 -21.45
CA GLY A 358 19.08 -11.57 -22.68
C GLY A 358 18.58 -10.28 -23.35
N SER A 359 19.42 -9.73 -24.21
CA SER A 359 19.11 -8.60 -25.09
C SER A 359 20.02 -8.70 -26.32
N SER A 360 19.44 -8.63 -27.51
CA SER A 360 20.15 -8.55 -28.78
C SER A 360 19.24 -7.83 -29.77
N GLU A 361 19.70 -6.71 -30.36
CA GLU A 361 18.98 -5.99 -31.43
C GLU A 361 17.49 -5.73 -31.12
N ASN A 362 17.17 -5.14 -29.96
CA ASN A 362 15.79 -4.89 -29.51
C ASN A 362 14.92 -6.17 -29.40
N LYS A 363 15.54 -7.32 -29.15
CA LYS A 363 14.83 -8.57 -28.84
C LYS A 363 15.34 -9.13 -27.52
N TYR A 364 14.41 -9.51 -26.66
CA TYR A 364 14.69 -10.22 -25.42
C TYR A 364 13.82 -11.46 -25.31
N ARG A 365 14.19 -12.35 -24.39
CA ARG A 365 13.48 -13.61 -24.15
C ARG A 365 12.81 -13.59 -22.79
N TYR A 366 11.72 -14.35 -22.68
CA TYR A 366 11.14 -14.69 -21.40
C TYR A 366 11.61 -16.07 -20.97
N ILE A 367 12.17 -16.16 -19.75
CA ILE A 367 12.63 -17.41 -19.15
C ILE A 367 11.98 -17.62 -17.78
N CYS A 368 11.90 -18.89 -17.37
CA CYS A 368 11.31 -19.24 -16.08
C CYS A 368 12.24 -18.86 -14.91
N GLY A 369 11.67 -18.23 -13.88
CA GLY A 369 12.30 -17.84 -12.62
C GLY A 369 12.58 -18.97 -11.64
N SER A 370 12.29 -20.24 -11.97
CA SER A 370 12.48 -21.39 -11.07
C SER A 370 13.90 -21.49 -10.51
N LYS A 371 14.94 -21.19 -11.29
CA LYS A 371 16.32 -21.17 -10.79
C LYS A 371 16.52 -20.13 -9.66
N ILE A 372 15.82 -19.00 -9.71
CA ILE A 372 15.89 -17.93 -8.71
C ILE A 372 15.04 -18.29 -7.48
N VAL A 373 13.84 -18.84 -7.69
CA VAL A 373 12.85 -19.11 -6.63
C VAL A 373 13.12 -20.43 -5.91
N GLN A 374 13.44 -21.48 -6.67
CA GLN A 374 13.56 -22.87 -6.20
C GLN A 374 15.01 -23.37 -6.21
N GLY A 375 15.99 -22.53 -6.59
CA GLY A 375 17.41 -22.90 -6.68
C GLY A 375 17.79 -23.79 -7.86
N LYS A 376 16.82 -24.40 -8.56
CA LYS A 376 17.03 -25.29 -9.72
C LYS A 376 16.12 -24.94 -10.90
N PRO A 377 16.57 -25.13 -12.16
CA PRO A 377 15.74 -24.89 -13.33
C PRO A 377 14.63 -25.95 -13.45
N CYS A 378 13.40 -25.53 -13.76
CA CYS A 378 12.27 -26.46 -14.00
C CYS A 378 12.29 -27.15 -15.38
N GLY A 379 13.26 -26.82 -16.22
CA GLY A 379 13.42 -27.35 -17.57
C GLY A 379 12.51 -26.72 -18.63
N LYS A 380 11.66 -25.74 -18.29
CA LYS A 380 10.87 -24.99 -19.28
C LYS A 380 11.80 -24.18 -20.20
N LYS A 381 11.58 -24.26 -21.51
CA LYS A 381 12.34 -23.49 -22.51
C LYS A 381 11.84 -22.04 -22.56
N GLY A 382 12.78 -21.11 -22.71
CA GLY A 382 12.45 -19.71 -22.91
C GLY A 382 11.97 -19.42 -24.33
N PHE A 383 11.20 -18.35 -24.50
CA PHE A 383 10.63 -17.92 -25.78
C PHE A 383 10.90 -16.44 -26.05
N THR A 384 10.78 -16.01 -27.31
CA THR A 384 11.01 -14.63 -27.73
C THR A 384 9.82 -13.74 -27.35
N SER A 385 10.07 -12.49 -26.94
CA SER A 385 9.01 -11.60 -26.43
C SER A 385 8.01 -11.14 -27.48
N TYR A 386 8.49 -10.83 -28.69
CA TYR A 386 7.75 -10.13 -29.74
C TYR A 386 6.37 -10.72 -30.00
N GLN A 387 6.31 -12.01 -30.34
CA GLN A 387 5.10 -12.63 -30.85
C GLN A 387 4.00 -12.69 -29.79
N LEU A 388 4.36 -13.03 -28.55
CA LEU A 388 3.41 -13.06 -27.44
C LEU A 388 2.93 -11.65 -27.09
N GLU A 389 3.85 -10.69 -27.00
CA GLU A 389 3.49 -9.30 -26.67
C GLU A 389 2.56 -8.69 -27.71
N HIS A 390 2.85 -8.89 -28.99
CA HIS A 390 2.00 -8.46 -30.10
C HIS A 390 0.60 -9.09 -29.99
N THR A 391 0.53 -10.43 -29.92
CA THR A 391 -0.75 -11.14 -29.85
C THR A 391 -1.57 -10.71 -28.64
N VAL A 392 -0.93 -10.56 -27.48
CA VAL A 392 -1.61 -10.09 -26.27
C VAL A 392 -2.19 -8.68 -26.43
N LEU A 393 -1.45 -7.74 -27.02
CA LEU A 393 -1.95 -6.38 -27.25
C LEU A 393 -3.15 -6.36 -28.20
N GLN A 394 -3.11 -7.15 -29.27
CA GLN A 394 -4.24 -7.25 -30.22
C GLN A 394 -5.48 -7.88 -29.58
N LEU A 395 -5.29 -8.93 -28.78
CA LEU A 395 -6.40 -9.57 -28.06
C LEU A 395 -7.06 -8.62 -27.06
N ILE A 396 -6.27 -7.84 -26.30
CA ILE A 396 -6.84 -6.82 -25.42
C ILE A 396 -7.67 -5.78 -26.19
N ALA A 397 -7.22 -5.42 -27.40
CA ALA A 397 -7.88 -4.41 -28.24
C ALA A 397 -9.16 -4.91 -28.92
N ASP A 398 -9.33 -6.23 -29.05
CA ASP A 398 -10.53 -6.90 -29.57
C ASP A 398 -11.50 -7.34 -28.46
N HIS A 399 -11.00 -7.50 -27.23
CA HIS A 399 -11.77 -8.04 -26.12
C HIS A 399 -12.99 -7.19 -25.76
N VAL A 400 -14.17 -7.80 -25.80
CA VAL A 400 -15.42 -7.20 -25.33
C VAL A 400 -15.54 -7.45 -23.84
N TRP A 401 -15.35 -6.39 -23.06
CA TRP A 401 -15.42 -6.44 -21.60
C TRP A 401 -16.87 -6.57 -21.13
N ASN A 402 -17.21 -7.67 -20.46
CA ASN A 402 -18.53 -7.88 -19.86
C ASN A 402 -18.74 -6.96 -18.65
N ASN A 403 -19.14 -5.72 -18.91
CA ASN A 403 -19.24 -4.66 -17.89
C ASN A 403 -20.70 -4.30 -17.51
N HIS A 404 -21.68 -5.12 -17.90
CA HIS A 404 -23.10 -4.91 -17.58
C HIS A 404 -23.47 -5.33 -16.15
N GLN A 405 -22.76 -4.81 -15.14
CA GLN A 405 -23.28 -4.80 -13.78
C GLN A 405 -23.86 -3.41 -13.50
N GLU A 406 -25.12 -3.36 -13.05
CA GLU A 406 -25.76 -2.12 -12.60
C GLU A 406 -24.87 -1.39 -11.59
N ASP A 407 -24.84 -0.06 -11.67
CA ASP A 407 -24.03 0.74 -10.78
C ASP A 407 -24.56 0.68 -9.34
N LYS A 408 -23.93 -0.15 -8.51
CA LYS A 408 -24.24 -0.29 -7.08
C LYS A 408 -23.71 0.85 -6.20
N THR A 409 -23.13 1.91 -6.77
CA THR A 409 -22.57 3.04 -5.98
C THR A 409 -23.65 3.65 -5.09
N ALA A 410 -24.79 4.02 -5.67
CA ALA A 410 -25.92 4.59 -4.92
C ALA A 410 -26.47 3.62 -3.86
N TRP A 411 -26.46 2.31 -4.15
CA TRP A 411 -26.87 1.28 -3.22
C TRP A 411 -25.95 1.21 -2.00
N TYR A 412 -24.62 1.14 -2.21
CA TYR A 412 -23.64 1.13 -1.12
C TYR A 412 -23.71 2.41 -0.28
N GLU A 413 -23.80 3.58 -0.92
CA GLU A 413 -23.93 4.87 -0.23
C GLU A 413 -25.18 4.90 0.65
N SER A 414 -26.33 4.46 0.12
CA SER A 414 -27.58 4.37 0.86
C SER A 414 -27.50 3.41 2.05
N GLU A 415 -26.90 2.22 1.88
CA GLU A 415 -26.78 1.25 2.97
C GLU A 415 -25.82 1.70 4.08
N ILE A 416 -24.72 2.38 3.72
CA ILE A 416 -23.78 2.98 4.68
C ILE A 416 -24.46 4.13 5.45
N GLU A 417 -25.29 4.93 4.77
CA GLU A 417 -26.07 6.01 5.39
C GLU A 417 -27.11 5.45 6.35
N LYS A 418 -27.88 4.42 5.95
CA LYS A 418 -28.85 3.74 6.83
C LYS A 418 -28.20 3.20 8.10
N ALA A 419 -27.05 2.54 7.97
CA ALA A 419 -26.31 2.04 9.12
C ALA A 419 -25.81 3.20 10.02
N SER A 420 -25.34 4.30 9.43
CA SER A 420 -24.92 5.50 10.16
C SER A 420 -26.06 6.16 10.91
N GLU A 421 -27.24 6.23 10.30
CA GLU A 421 -28.43 6.83 10.89
C GLU A 421 -29.03 5.95 12.00
N ALA A 422 -29.00 4.62 11.83
CA ALA A 422 -29.35 3.67 12.89
C ALA A 422 -28.46 3.86 14.13
N ILE A 423 -27.14 4.01 13.95
CA ILE A 423 -26.20 4.28 15.05
C ILE A 423 -26.57 5.58 15.77
N LYS A 424 -26.86 6.67 15.04
CA LYS A 424 -27.26 7.94 15.66
C LYS A 424 -28.56 7.81 16.46
N LYS A 425 -29.57 7.12 15.91
CA LYS A 425 -30.85 6.89 16.59
C LYS A 425 -30.67 6.08 17.87
N LEU A 426 -29.89 5.00 17.82
CA LEU A 426 -29.60 4.17 18.98
C LEU A 426 -28.80 4.92 20.04
N LEU A 427 -27.82 5.73 19.65
CA LEU A 427 -27.09 6.61 20.59
C LEU A 427 -28.03 7.61 21.28
N LYS A 428 -28.99 8.19 20.54
CA LYS A 428 -29.99 9.09 21.12
C LYS A 428 -30.95 8.37 22.06
N LEU A 429 -31.36 7.15 21.74
CA LEU A 429 -32.19 6.31 22.62
C LEU A 429 -31.44 5.91 23.91
N ALA A 430 -30.14 5.60 23.80
CA ALA A 430 -29.29 5.29 24.95
C ALA A 430 -29.17 6.46 25.94
N THR A 431 -29.28 7.71 25.46
CA THR A 431 -29.33 8.88 26.36
C THR A 431 -30.67 9.08 27.08
N LEU A 432 -31.71 8.33 26.68
CA LEU A 432 -33.10 8.50 27.15
C LEU A 432 -33.64 7.28 27.90
N THR A 433 -32.88 6.18 28.00
CA THR A 433 -33.35 4.90 28.55
C THR A 433 -32.28 4.24 29.42
N ASP A 434 -32.71 3.47 30.43
CA ASP A 434 -31.81 2.76 31.36
C ASP A 434 -31.31 1.41 30.81
N ASN A 435 -31.78 0.97 29.63
CA ASN A 435 -31.45 -0.34 29.06
C ASN A 435 -30.17 -0.27 28.20
N ILE A 436 -29.05 0.03 28.86
CA ILE A 436 -27.78 0.43 28.22
C ILE A 436 -27.09 -0.75 27.50
N GLU A 437 -27.15 -1.96 28.06
CA GLU A 437 -26.43 -3.13 27.50
C GLU A 437 -26.99 -3.58 26.14
N GLU A 438 -28.31 -3.76 26.04
CA GLU A 438 -28.94 -4.20 24.79
C GLU A 438 -28.76 -3.17 23.66
N LEU A 439 -28.80 -1.88 23.99
CA LEU A 439 -28.53 -0.80 23.05
C LEU A 439 -27.06 -0.77 22.63
N ALA A 440 -26.12 -1.07 23.54
CA ALA A 440 -24.69 -1.13 23.23
C ALA A 440 -24.38 -2.22 22.21
N ASP A 441 -25.00 -3.40 22.34
CA ASP A 441 -24.84 -4.51 21.40
C ASP A 441 -25.39 -4.16 20.01
N GLN A 442 -26.57 -3.54 19.95
CA GLN A 442 -27.14 -3.08 18.68
C GLN A 442 -26.29 -1.98 18.01
N ILE A 443 -25.72 -1.06 18.79
CA ILE A 443 -24.79 -0.05 18.29
C ILE A 443 -23.54 -0.71 17.72
N ASN A 444 -22.97 -1.69 18.43
CA ASN A 444 -21.78 -2.40 17.99
C ASN A 444 -22.05 -3.22 16.72
N ALA A 445 -23.19 -3.91 16.63
CA ALA A 445 -23.61 -4.63 15.44
C ALA A 445 -23.75 -3.71 14.22
N ASN A 446 -24.39 -2.55 14.37
CA ASN A 446 -24.52 -1.58 13.27
C ASN A 446 -23.17 -0.95 12.90
N LYS A 447 -22.28 -0.70 13.86
CA LYS A 447 -20.89 -0.27 13.58
C LYS A 447 -20.14 -1.30 12.74
N GLN A 448 -20.23 -2.59 13.10
CA GLN A 448 -19.58 -3.66 12.32
C GLN A 448 -20.18 -3.76 10.91
N LYS A 449 -21.52 -3.72 10.78
CA LYS A 449 -22.19 -3.72 9.48
C LYS A 449 -21.71 -2.56 8.60
N LYS A 450 -21.62 -1.35 9.16
CA LYS A 450 -21.09 -0.17 8.45
C LYS A 450 -19.66 -0.38 7.97
N ILE A 451 -18.76 -0.87 8.85
CA ILE A 451 -17.36 -1.13 8.50
C ILE A 451 -17.24 -2.15 7.37
N THR A 452 -18.05 -3.22 7.40
CA THR A 452 -18.06 -4.24 6.34
C THR A 452 -18.54 -3.65 5.02
N LEU A 453 -19.66 -2.91 5.01
CA LEU A 453 -20.17 -2.24 3.82
C LEU A 453 -19.18 -1.23 3.25
N GLU A 454 -18.50 -0.45 4.09
CA GLU A 454 -17.45 0.48 3.64
C GLU A 454 -16.28 -0.25 2.97
N LYS A 455 -15.85 -1.40 3.51
CA LYS A 455 -14.80 -2.23 2.90
C LYS A 455 -15.25 -2.81 1.56
N GLU A 456 -16.46 -3.34 1.48
CA GLU A 456 -17.03 -3.87 0.24
C GLU A 456 -17.18 -2.78 -0.82
N PHE A 457 -17.69 -1.61 -0.43
CA PHE A 457 -17.84 -0.47 -1.33
C PHE A 457 -16.49 0.01 -1.86
N GLN A 458 -15.47 0.06 -1.00
CA GLN A 458 -14.10 0.34 -1.44
C GLN A 458 -13.60 -0.71 -2.44
N GLN A 459 -13.82 -2.01 -2.20
CA GLN A 459 -13.45 -3.04 -3.17
C GLN A 459 -14.20 -2.90 -4.50
N TYR A 460 -15.50 -2.61 -4.45
CA TYR A 460 -16.36 -2.37 -5.61
C TYR A 460 -15.90 -1.16 -6.44
N LYS A 461 -15.59 -0.02 -5.79
CA LYS A 461 -15.03 1.16 -6.47
C LYS A 461 -13.77 0.79 -7.24
N ILE A 462 -12.94 -0.08 -6.68
CA ILE A 462 -11.68 -0.46 -7.30
C ILE A 462 -11.90 -1.42 -8.47
N SER A 463 -12.70 -2.48 -8.32
CA SER A 463 -12.98 -3.40 -9.42
C SER A 463 -13.57 -2.66 -10.62
N ARG A 464 -14.45 -1.69 -10.38
CA ARG A 464 -15.00 -0.83 -11.44
C ARG A 464 -13.94 0.07 -12.09
N SER A 465 -13.03 0.64 -11.30
CA SER A 465 -11.94 1.50 -11.81
C SER A 465 -10.88 0.75 -12.63
N GLU A 466 -10.69 -0.54 -12.36
CA GLU A 466 -9.75 -1.41 -13.09
C GLU A 466 -10.21 -1.64 -14.54
N ILE A 467 -11.50 -1.41 -14.84
CA ILE A 467 -12.13 -1.61 -16.15
C ILE A 467 -12.47 -0.25 -16.77
N GLN A 468 -11.49 0.66 -16.84
CA GLN A 468 -11.62 1.83 -17.72
C GLN A 468 -11.38 1.36 -19.17
N THR A 469 -12.48 1.17 -19.90
CA THR A 469 -12.57 0.59 -21.25
C THR A 469 -12.02 1.46 -22.37
N THR A 470 -11.32 2.56 -22.06
CA THR A 470 -10.97 3.58 -23.05
C THR A 470 -9.51 3.50 -23.51
N GLY A 471 -9.32 3.58 -24.83
CA GLY A 471 -7.99 3.66 -25.44
C GLY A 471 -7.24 2.34 -25.55
N TRP A 472 -7.96 1.21 -25.63
CA TRP A 472 -7.39 -0.08 -26.08
C TRP A 472 -7.08 -0.06 -27.58
N ASP A 473 -7.80 0.74 -28.38
CA ASP A 473 -7.55 0.90 -29.82
C ASP A 473 -6.11 1.36 -30.14
N GLN A 474 -5.48 2.08 -29.20
CA GLN A 474 -4.09 2.51 -29.32
C GLN A 474 -3.11 1.34 -29.40
N PHE A 475 -3.49 0.16 -28.89
CA PHE A 475 -2.67 -1.04 -28.94
C PHE A 475 -2.58 -1.63 -30.34
N ARG A 476 -3.60 -1.43 -31.18
CA ARG A 476 -3.67 -1.98 -32.54
C ARG A 476 -2.51 -1.50 -33.41
N HIS A 477 -2.08 -0.27 -33.20
CA HIS A 477 -1.06 0.41 -33.99
C HIS A 477 0.29 0.51 -33.26
N PHE A 478 0.42 -0.09 -32.08
CA PHE A 478 1.63 0.05 -31.29
C PHE A 478 2.75 -0.86 -31.80
N ASP A 479 3.89 -0.28 -32.17
CA ASP A 479 5.06 -1.05 -32.56
C ASP A 479 5.75 -1.70 -31.34
N VAL A 480 5.55 -3.01 -31.21
CA VAL A 480 6.19 -3.81 -30.14
C VAL A 480 7.67 -4.10 -30.39
N HIS A 481 8.23 -3.79 -31.57
CA HIS A 481 9.66 -3.99 -31.87
C HIS A 481 10.55 -2.93 -31.21
N ASP A 482 10.07 -1.70 -31.04
CA ASP A 482 10.82 -0.68 -30.30
C ASP A 482 10.78 -0.97 -28.79
N THR A 483 11.73 -1.77 -28.32
CA THR A 483 11.82 -2.17 -26.90
C THR A 483 12.21 -1.05 -25.95
N LYS A 484 12.69 0.09 -26.45
CA LYS A 484 13.09 1.23 -25.63
C LYS A 484 12.04 2.34 -25.61
N ASN A 485 10.99 2.23 -26.41
CA ASN A 485 9.90 3.20 -26.45
C ASN A 485 9.34 3.48 -25.04
N PRO A 486 9.40 4.73 -24.55
CA PRO A 486 8.93 5.09 -23.21
C PRO A 486 7.43 4.83 -23.01
N GLU A 487 6.62 4.85 -24.09
CA GLU A 487 5.18 4.54 -24.04
C GLU A 487 4.90 3.13 -23.53
N ARG A 488 5.86 2.20 -23.66
CA ARG A 488 5.75 0.85 -23.08
C ARG A 488 5.51 0.90 -21.57
N LYS A 489 5.98 1.92 -20.84
CA LYS A 489 5.72 2.06 -19.39
C LYS A 489 4.23 2.25 -19.10
N ARG A 490 3.57 3.10 -19.88
CA ARG A 490 2.12 3.34 -19.79
C ARG A 490 1.32 2.12 -20.25
N ILE A 491 1.72 1.52 -21.38
CA ILE A 491 1.08 0.30 -21.91
C ILE A 491 1.17 -0.85 -20.90
N ARG A 492 2.30 -1.02 -20.21
CA ARG A 492 2.45 -2.04 -19.15
C ARG A 492 1.43 -1.92 -18.03
N LEU A 493 1.06 -0.69 -17.65
CA LEU A 493 0.02 -0.47 -16.64
C LEU A 493 -1.33 -0.91 -17.15
N LYS A 494 -1.68 -0.50 -18.37
CA LYS A 494 -2.91 -0.92 -19.04
C LYS A 494 -2.98 -2.44 -19.22
N VAL A 495 -1.91 -3.08 -19.68
CA VAL A 495 -1.83 -4.55 -19.79
C VAL A 495 -2.02 -5.23 -18.42
N LYS A 496 -1.46 -4.67 -17.34
CA LYS A 496 -1.67 -5.18 -15.98
C LYS A 496 -3.12 -5.01 -15.49
N GLN A 497 -3.84 -4.00 -15.97
CA GLN A 497 -5.26 -3.82 -15.69
C GLN A 497 -6.11 -4.81 -16.47
N ALA A 498 -5.77 -5.08 -17.73
CA ALA A 498 -6.52 -6.00 -18.59
C ALA A 498 -6.28 -7.48 -18.26
N ILE A 499 -5.07 -7.84 -17.83
CA ILE A 499 -4.67 -9.23 -17.67
C ILE A 499 -4.46 -9.57 -16.21
N LYS A 500 -5.22 -10.56 -15.75
CA LYS A 500 -5.06 -11.15 -14.43
C LYS A 500 -3.84 -12.08 -14.39
N ARG A 501 -3.71 -12.97 -15.40
CA ARG A 501 -2.66 -13.98 -15.42
C ARG A 501 -2.39 -14.51 -16.84
N ILE A 502 -1.14 -14.88 -17.12
CA ILE A 502 -0.73 -15.60 -18.32
C ILE A 502 0.11 -16.81 -17.90
N ASP A 503 -0.37 -18.01 -18.18
CA ASP A 503 0.35 -19.25 -17.94
C ASP A 503 0.98 -19.79 -19.22
N CYS A 504 2.28 -20.07 -19.15
CA CYS A 504 3.07 -20.50 -20.30
C CYS A 504 3.43 -22.00 -20.21
N TYR A 505 3.02 -22.78 -21.20
CA TYR A 505 3.29 -24.21 -21.34
C TYR A 505 4.15 -24.50 -22.58
N ASP A 506 4.92 -25.59 -22.52
CA ASP A 506 5.66 -26.08 -23.69
C ASP A 506 4.87 -27.28 -24.23
N ILE A 507 4.53 -27.27 -25.53
CA ILE A 507 3.88 -28.42 -26.17
C ILE A 507 4.97 -29.36 -26.71
N ASP A 508 5.77 -28.87 -27.67
CA ASP A 508 6.81 -29.66 -28.32
C ASP A 508 8.08 -28.81 -28.63
N GLY A 509 8.91 -29.26 -29.57
CA GLY A 509 10.10 -28.54 -30.04
C GLY A 509 9.83 -27.19 -30.71
N ARG A 510 8.64 -27.00 -31.29
CA ARG A 510 8.24 -25.91 -32.19
C ARG A 510 7.08 -25.07 -31.64
N HIS A 511 6.20 -25.62 -30.82
CA HIS A 511 4.98 -24.98 -30.33
C HIS A 511 5.07 -24.64 -28.83
N SER A 512 4.54 -23.47 -28.47
CA SER A 512 4.37 -23.02 -27.09
C SER A 512 2.92 -22.61 -26.88
N HIS A 513 2.32 -23.06 -25.78
CA HIS A 513 0.93 -22.75 -25.44
C HIS A 513 0.89 -21.69 -24.34
N PHE A 514 -0.05 -20.75 -24.46
CA PHE A 514 -0.30 -19.69 -23.50
C PHE A 514 -1.80 -19.66 -23.17
N GLU A 515 -2.11 -19.66 -21.89
CA GLU A 515 -3.45 -19.40 -21.38
C GLU A 515 -3.46 -18.00 -20.78
N VAL A 516 -4.22 -17.08 -21.39
CA VAL A 516 -4.42 -15.71 -20.89
C VAL A 516 -5.75 -15.69 -20.14
N THR A 517 -5.71 -15.24 -18.89
CA THR A 517 -6.88 -14.92 -18.08
C THR A 517 -7.00 -13.41 -17.97
N PHE A 518 -8.08 -12.85 -18.53
CA PHE A 518 -8.39 -11.43 -18.45
C PHE A 518 -8.92 -11.05 -17.05
N ALA A 519 -9.02 -9.75 -16.80
CA ALA A 519 -9.51 -9.23 -15.53
C ALA A 519 -10.98 -9.58 -15.23
N ASP A 520 -11.77 -9.87 -16.26
CA ASP A 520 -13.17 -10.33 -16.16
C ASP A 520 -13.30 -11.86 -16.05
N GLU A 521 -12.20 -12.56 -15.75
CA GLU A 521 -12.10 -14.03 -15.64
C GLU A 521 -12.28 -14.81 -16.97
N THR A 522 -12.54 -14.13 -18.08
CA THR A 522 -12.56 -14.79 -19.38
C THR A 522 -11.17 -15.31 -19.73
N LYS A 523 -11.14 -16.44 -20.45
CA LYS A 523 -9.91 -17.12 -20.84
C LYS A 523 -9.75 -17.11 -22.34
N GLN A 524 -8.51 -16.92 -22.79
CA GLN A 524 -8.12 -17.00 -24.19
C GLN A 524 -6.89 -17.88 -24.32
N ARG A 525 -6.99 -18.88 -25.20
CA ARG A 525 -5.88 -19.77 -25.51
C ARG A 525 -5.14 -19.31 -26.76
N ILE A 526 -3.82 -19.37 -26.69
CA ILE A 526 -2.89 -18.98 -27.76
C ILE A 526 -1.87 -20.11 -27.94
N VAL A 527 -1.56 -20.46 -29.18
CA VAL A 527 -0.43 -21.34 -29.51
C VAL A 527 0.49 -20.58 -30.45
N ILE A 528 1.78 -20.52 -30.12
CA ILE A 528 2.78 -19.87 -30.99
C ILE A 528 3.76 -20.90 -31.51
N LYS A 529 3.82 -21.03 -32.84
CA LYS A 529 4.77 -21.88 -33.57
C LYS A 529 6.06 -21.13 -33.86
N PHE A 530 7.20 -21.79 -33.70
CA PHE A 530 8.56 -21.27 -33.85
C PHE A 530 8.94 -20.10 -32.91
N ASN A 531 8.28 -20.00 -31.76
CA ASN A 531 8.52 -18.92 -30.77
C ASN A 531 9.89 -18.96 -30.04
N ARG A 532 10.80 -19.83 -30.48
CA ARG A 532 12.11 -20.03 -29.86
C ARG A 532 13.26 -19.45 -30.68
N ASN A 533 13.03 -19.16 -31.96
CA ASN A 533 14.03 -18.67 -32.89
C ASN A 533 14.03 -17.13 -32.99
N ARG A 534 14.98 -16.56 -33.75
CA ARG A 534 15.08 -15.10 -33.99
C ARG A 534 14.03 -14.56 -34.97
N SER A 535 13.43 -15.44 -35.78
CA SER A 535 12.34 -15.13 -36.70
C SER A 535 10.99 -15.06 -35.95
N PRO A 536 10.07 -14.17 -36.35
CA PRO A 536 8.72 -14.15 -35.80
C PRO A 536 8.03 -15.49 -36.05
N GLY A 537 7.36 -15.99 -35.00
CA GLY A 537 6.56 -17.19 -35.07
C GLY A 537 5.19 -16.93 -35.68
N ILE A 538 4.38 -17.98 -35.82
CA ILE A 538 2.97 -17.84 -36.19
C ILE A 538 2.13 -17.97 -34.91
N SER A 539 1.27 -17.00 -34.66
CA SER A 539 0.33 -17.02 -33.53
C SER A 539 -1.02 -17.59 -33.97
N TYR A 540 -1.40 -18.71 -33.35
CA TYR A 540 -2.72 -19.30 -33.44
C TYR A 540 -3.54 -18.88 -32.22
N VAL A 541 -4.76 -18.42 -32.45
CA VAL A 541 -5.68 -17.92 -31.43
C VAL A 541 -6.98 -18.69 -31.52
N GLU A 542 -7.54 -19.08 -30.38
CA GLU A 542 -8.84 -19.74 -30.30
C GLU A 542 -9.94 -18.82 -30.83
N ALA A 543 -10.67 -19.26 -31.86
CA ALA A 543 -11.60 -18.42 -32.61
C ALA A 543 -12.90 -18.12 -31.84
N GLN A 544 -13.35 -19.02 -30.96
CA GLN A 544 -14.64 -18.88 -30.26
C GLN A 544 -14.73 -17.67 -29.34
N THR A 545 -13.59 -17.14 -28.92
CA THR A 545 -13.48 -16.07 -27.92
C THR A 545 -13.08 -14.72 -28.54
N VAL A 546 -13.02 -14.65 -29.89
CA VAL A 546 -12.64 -13.48 -30.67
C VAL A 546 -13.88 -12.81 -31.27
N ASN A 547 -13.92 -11.48 -31.27
CA ASN A 547 -15.03 -10.71 -31.81
C ASN A 547 -14.79 -10.37 -33.29
N ASP A 548 -13.72 -9.63 -33.61
CA ASP A 548 -13.41 -9.20 -34.97
C ASP A 548 -12.40 -10.15 -35.65
N HIS A 549 -12.97 -11.15 -36.34
CA HIS A 549 -12.17 -12.19 -36.99
C HIS A 549 -11.29 -11.65 -38.12
N ASP A 550 -11.78 -10.66 -38.87
CA ASP A 550 -11.07 -10.13 -40.04
C ASP A 550 -9.94 -9.20 -39.60
N LEU A 551 -10.17 -8.38 -38.58
CA LEU A 551 -9.15 -7.52 -37.99
C LEU A 551 -7.97 -8.34 -37.43
N LEU A 552 -8.24 -9.39 -36.64
CA LEU A 552 -7.16 -10.19 -36.05
C LEU A 552 -6.34 -10.91 -37.13
N LYS A 553 -6.97 -11.35 -38.23
CA LYS A 553 -6.27 -11.89 -39.40
C LYS A 553 -5.39 -10.85 -40.09
N MET A 554 -5.87 -9.61 -40.26
CA MET A 554 -5.07 -8.50 -40.81
C MET A 554 -3.84 -8.19 -39.96
N GLN A 555 -3.93 -8.38 -38.63
CA GLN A 555 -2.80 -8.25 -37.71
C GLN A 555 -1.86 -9.48 -37.70
N GLY A 556 -2.05 -10.44 -38.62
CA GLY A 556 -1.19 -11.61 -38.75
C GLY A 556 -1.43 -12.71 -37.73
N LEU A 557 -2.61 -12.74 -37.08
CA LEU A 557 -3.04 -13.84 -36.22
C LEU A 557 -3.83 -14.88 -37.02
N VAL A 558 -3.60 -16.15 -36.73
CA VAL A 558 -4.33 -17.26 -37.34
C VAL A 558 -5.41 -17.72 -36.37
N LEU A 559 -6.67 -17.59 -36.75
CA LEU A 559 -7.79 -18.05 -35.92
C LEU A 559 -7.98 -19.55 -36.11
N HIS A 560 -8.11 -20.28 -35.01
CA HIS A 560 -8.21 -21.74 -35.00
C HIS A 560 -9.47 -22.17 -34.26
N SER A 561 -10.40 -22.80 -34.98
CA SER A 561 -11.69 -23.28 -34.42
C SER A 561 -11.52 -24.42 -33.42
N PHE A 562 -10.43 -25.19 -33.49
CA PHE A 562 -10.19 -26.30 -32.55
C PHE A 562 -8.77 -26.24 -32.02
N ILE A 563 -8.43 -25.20 -31.25
CA ILE A 563 -7.05 -24.99 -30.78
C ILE A 563 -6.47 -26.19 -30.00
N ASP A 564 -7.35 -27.02 -29.41
CA ASP A 564 -7.01 -28.28 -28.76
C ASP A 564 -6.24 -29.25 -29.66
N GLU A 565 -6.49 -29.22 -30.97
CA GLU A 565 -5.73 -29.99 -31.96
C GLU A 565 -4.23 -29.65 -31.90
N LEU A 566 -3.89 -28.36 -31.71
CA LEU A 566 -2.50 -27.90 -31.60
C LEU A 566 -1.92 -28.12 -30.20
N ILE A 567 -2.75 -28.09 -29.16
CA ILE A 567 -2.31 -28.21 -27.76
C ILE A 567 -2.07 -29.68 -27.38
N SER A 568 -2.96 -30.57 -27.80
CA SER A 568 -2.92 -32.00 -27.47
C SER A 568 -3.63 -32.82 -28.56
N PRO A 569 -2.95 -33.09 -29.70
CA PRO A 569 -3.55 -33.78 -30.85
C PRO A 569 -4.20 -35.12 -30.50
N GLU A 570 -3.54 -35.92 -29.64
CA GLU A 570 -4.05 -37.23 -29.22
C GLU A 570 -5.35 -37.12 -28.40
N LYS A 571 -5.40 -36.18 -27.45
CA LYS A 571 -6.60 -35.95 -26.63
C LYS A 571 -7.73 -35.40 -27.47
N PHE A 572 -7.42 -34.52 -28.42
CA PHE A 572 -8.41 -34.01 -29.36
C PHE A 572 -8.97 -35.13 -30.23
N ALA A 573 -8.10 -35.98 -30.81
CA ALA A 573 -8.53 -37.14 -31.60
C ALA A 573 -9.41 -38.10 -30.78
N GLN A 574 -9.04 -38.38 -29.53
CA GLN A 574 -9.85 -39.20 -28.63
C GLN A 574 -11.21 -38.55 -28.35
N HIS A 575 -11.25 -37.25 -28.02
CA HIS A 575 -12.49 -36.51 -27.77
C HIS A 575 -13.42 -36.48 -29.00
N ILE A 576 -12.86 -36.33 -30.20
CA ILE A 576 -13.63 -36.43 -31.45
C ILE A 576 -14.14 -37.84 -31.65
N LYS A 577 -13.33 -38.87 -31.37
CA LYS A 577 -13.76 -40.26 -31.43
C LYS A 577 -14.90 -40.54 -30.44
N ASP A 578 -14.78 -40.09 -29.20
CA ASP A 578 -15.82 -40.25 -28.17
C ASP A 578 -17.12 -39.53 -28.58
N LYS A 579 -17.02 -38.32 -29.13
CA LYS A 579 -18.18 -37.60 -29.68
C LYS A 579 -18.81 -38.31 -30.88
N HIS A 580 -17.99 -38.90 -31.74
CA HIS A 580 -18.46 -39.67 -32.88
C HIS A 580 -19.15 -40.96 -32.42
N GLU A 581 -18.59 -41.68 -31.46
CA GLU A 581 -19.22 -42.85 -30.83
C GLU A 581 -20.56 -42.49 -30.15
N VAL A 582 -20.64 -41.37 -29.45
CA VAL A 582 -21.91 -40.86 -28.89
C VAL A 582 -22.92 -40.50 -29.99
N SER A 583 -22.46 -39.93 -31.11
CA SER A 583 -23.32 -39.63 -32.26
C SER A 583 -23.83 -40.89 -32.96
N ILE A 584 -23.02 -41.95 -33.02
CA ILE A 584 -23.41 -43.26 -33.55
C ILE A 584 -24.43 -43.94 -32.61
N LEU A 585 -24.23 -43.81 -31.29
CA LEU A 585 -25.10 -44.43 -30.28
C LEU A 585 -26.42 -43.66 -30.05
N ASN A 586 -26.46 -42.37 -30.40
CA ASN A 586 -27.66 -41.53 -30.37
C ASN A 586 -27.91 -40.95 -31.77
N PRO A 587 -28.31 -41.79 -32.74
CA PRO A 587 -28.57 -41.33 -34.08
C PRO A 587 -29.67 -40.27 -34.07
N THR A 588 -29.40 -39.15 -34.72
CA THR A 588 -30.41 -38.17 -35.10
C THR A 588 -31.17 -38.66 -36.33
N PHE A 589 -32.35 -38.09 -36.58
CA PHE A 589 -33.16 -38.39 -37.78
C PHE A 589 -32.37 -38.28 -39.10
N ILE A 590 -31.40 -37.36 -39.16
CA ILE A 590 -30.52 -37.17 -40.32
C ILE A 590 -29.54 -38.35 -40.50
N THR A 591 -28.96 -38.86 -39.41
CA THR A 591 -28.05 -40.02 -39.43
C THR A 591 -28.80 -41.33 -39.76
N GLU A 592 -30.07 -41.48 -39.35
CA GLU A 592 -30.89 -42.64 -39.74
C GLU A 592 -31.25 -42.61 -41.24
N LEU A 593 -31.47 -41.42 -41.80
CA LEU A 593 -31.69 -41.23 -43.22
C LEU A 593 -30.42 -41.49 -44.05
N GLU A 594 -29.23 -41.15 -43.57
CA GLU A 594 -27.95 -41.40 -44.25
C GLU A 594 -27.57 -42.90 -44.26
N ASP A 595 -27.81 -43.63 -43.17
CA ASP A 595 -27.58 -45.08 -43.10
C ASP A 595 -28.67 -45.89 -43.82
N GLY A 596 -29.85 -45.31 -44.05
CA GLY A 596 -31.00 -45.94 -44.70
C GLY A 596 -31.03 -45.88 -46.24
N VAL A 597 -30.10 -45.18 -46.91
CA VAL A 597 -30.13 -44.93 -48.38
C VAL A 597 -29.69 -46.14 -49.23
N THR A 598 -30.12 -47.34 -48.86
CA THR A 598 -30.09 -48.49 -49.78
C THR A 598 -31.36 -49.33 -49.65
N ARG A 599 -32.56 -48.76 -49.87
CA ARG A 599 -33.76 -49.55 -50.21
C ARG A 599 -34.70 -48.85 -51.20
N ASP A 600 -34.91 -49.58 -52.30
CA ASP A 600 -35.98 -49.58 -53.32
C ASP A 600 -36.16 -48.40 -54.27
N GLU A 601 -35.51 -48.51 -55.45
CA GLU A 601 -35.77 -47.72 -56.67
C GLU A 601 -37.16 -47.94 -57.30
N ASP A 602 -37.98 -48.89 -56.80
CA ASP A 602 -39.27 -49.24 -57.41
C ASP A 602 -40.51 -48.53 -56.82
N SER A 603 -40.36 -47.67 -55.81
CA SER A 603 -41.48 -46.99 -55.13
C SER A 603 -41.77 -45.55 -55.60
N GLY A 604 -40.93 -44.97 -56.47
CA GLY A 604 -41.14 -43.60 -56.98
C GLY A 604 -40.92 -42.48 -55.95
N ILE A 605 -40.32 -42.78 -54.80
CA ILE A 605 -40.02 -41.83 -53.72
C ILE A 605 -38.52 -41.57 -53.66
N ALA A 606 -38.11 -40.30 -53.80
CA ALA A 606 -36.71 -39.89 -53.64
C ALA A 606 -36.57 -38.95 -52.44
N ILE A 607 -35.74 -39.35 -51.46
CA ILE A 607 -35.49 -38.58 -50.23
C ILE A 607 -34.16 -37.82 -50.38
N ARG A 608 -34.15 -36.53 -50.07
CA ARG A 608 -32.92 -35.70 -50.06
C ARG A 608 -32.87 -34.87 -48.79
N VAL A 609 -31.76 -34.97 -48.07
CA VAL A 609 -31.46 -34.15 -46.88
C VAL A 609 -30.65 -32.93 -47.33
N ASP A 610 -31.08 -31.72 -46.94
CA ASP A 610 -30.36 -30.49 -47.25
C ASP A 610 -29.38 -30.15 -46.12
N GLY A 611 -28.08 -30.34 -46.38
CA GLY A 611 -27.02 -30.26 -45.38
C GLY A 611 -26.78 -28.85 -44.78
N ILE A 612 -27.43 -27.81 -45.29
CA ILE A 612 -27.23 -26.42 -44.82
C ILE A 612 -28.31 -26.00 -43.81
N THR A 613 -29.52 -26.54 -43.90
CA THR A 613 -30.68 -26.07 -43.12
C THR A 613 -31.18 -27.06 -42.08
N SER A 614 -30.59 -28.27 -42.01
CA SER A 614 -31.03 -29.38 -41.16
C SER A 614 -32.49 -29.79 -41.39
N LYS A 615 -33.05 -29.44 -42.56
CA LYS A 615 -34.41 -29.78 -42.98
C LYS A 615 -34.35 -30.95 -43.95
N SER A 616 -35.22 -31.94 -43.70
CA SER A 616 -35.30 -33.14 -44.51
C SER A 616 -36.50 -33.03 -45.45
N TYR A 617 -36.34 -33.47 -46.70
CA TYR A 617 -37.39 -33.39 -47.69
C TYR A 617 -37.58 -34.72 -48.43
N ALA A 618 -38.84 -35.15 -48.57
CA ALA A 618 -39.23 -36.26 -49.42
C ALA A 618 -39.85 -35.74 -50.72
N THR A 619 -39.50 -36.34 -51.86
CA THR A 619 -40.12 -36.04 -53.16
C THR A 619 -40.95 -37.25 -53.57
N VAL A 620 -42.27 -37.07 -53.63
CA VAL A 620 -43.23 -38.08 -54.08
C VAL A 620 -43.90 -37.56 -55.34
N ASN A 621 -43.81 -38.30 -56.45
CA ASN A 621 -44.39 -37.91 -57.74
C ASN A 621 -44.01 -36.48 -58.22
N GLY A 622 -42.79 -36.03 -57.90
CA GLY A 622 -42.27 -34.71 -58.31
C GLY A 622 -42.65 -33.54 -57.40
N ILE A 623 -43.41 -33.76 -56.32
CA ILE A 623 -43.78 -32.73 -55.33
C ILE A 623 -42.92 -32.90 -54.07
N LYS A 624 -42.34 -31.80 -53.59
CA LYS A 624 -41.41 -31.76 -52.45
C LYS A 624 -42.17 -31.50 -51.14
N TYR A 625 -42.04 -32.40 -50.18
CA TYR A 625 -42.63 -32.32 -48.84
C TYR A 625 -41.53 -32.20 -47.79
N GLU A 626 -41.69 -31.30 -46.83
CA GLU A 626 -40.80 -31.22 -45.65
C GLU A 626 -41.21 -32.31 -44.65
N ILE A 627 -40.26 -33.14 -44.24
CA ILE A 627 -40.47 -34.27 -43.32
C ILE A 627 -39.68 -34.04 -42.04
N ASN A 628 -40.33 -34.24 -40.90
CA ASN A 628 -39.71 -34.02 -39.58
C ASN A 628 -39.64 -35.31 -38.74
N SER A 629 -40.23 -36.41 -39.22
CA SER A 629 -40.26 -37.72 -38.55
C SER A 629 -40.50 -38.87 -39.56
N LEU A 630 -40.26 -40.12 -39.13
CA LEU A 630 -40.53 -41.32 -39.95
C LEU A 630 -42.04 -41.52 -40.19
N GLU A 631 -42.89 -41.12 -39.24
CA GLU A 631 -44.35 -41.15 -39.41
C GLU A 631 -44.84 -40.20 -40.52
N ASP A 632 -44.16 -39.07 -40.73
CA ASP A 632 -44.49 -38.16 -41.83
C ASP A 632 -44.13 -38.76 -43.19
N LEU A 633 -43.07 -39.59 -43.24
CA LEU A 633 -42.69 -40.34 -44.43
C LEU A 633 -43.69 -41.47 -44.72
N GLU A 634 -44.12 -42.22 -43.70
CA GLU A 634 -45.11 -43.29 -43.86
C GLU A 634 -46.46 -42.76 -44.36
N LYS A 635 -46.90 -41.58 -43.88
CA LYS A 635 -48.11 -40.88 -44.39
C LYS A 635 -48.00 -40.45 -45.85
N LEU A 636 -46.79 -40.25 -46.36
CA LEU A 636 -46.53 -39.89 -47.76
C LEU A 636 -46.39 -41.11 -48.67
N SER A 637 -46.25 -42.32 -48.08
CA SER A 637 -46.13 -43.61 -48.78
C SER A 637 -47.43 -44.40 -48.88
N GLN A 638 -48.49 -43.98 -48.18
CA GLN A 638 -49.88 -44.46 -48.32
C GLN A 638 -50.61 -43.64 -49.38
#